data_AF-A0A4R5QF38-F1
#
_entry.id   AF-A0A4R5QF38-F1
#
_cell.length_a   1.000
_cell.length_b   1.000
_cell.length_c   1.000
_cell.angle_alpha   90.00
_cell.angle_beta   90.00
_cell.angle_gamma   90.00
#
_symmetry.space_group_name_H-M   'P 1'
#
loop_
_entity.id
_entity.type
_entity.pdbx_description
1 polymer ?
#
loop_
_entity_poly.entity_id
_entity_poly.type
_entity_poly.pdbx_seq_one_letter_code
_entity_poly.pdbx_strand_id
1 'polypeptide(L)'
;MAATLDLTQYTTVWDESFDNGGTGMLTRTWGPGLDTSVAGQITISSTPDNQDSGAMVPPWGPADSGYGYGLYSFTLSMGQGDAPGPYALLWPGTDVWPGPELDLVELLPGGTPYSTIHWKGADGSNQFQSYYMDGIDVKQTHTYSLNWEAGRLTGYVDGVEMWTTTEHVPADYAHGGENSAPGIGMQTWWSTDAQHGSGYDNTITLYDVKYAVPNSSYDGGTVTDPGDPVNPIITQTIGSGADSLVLKISQDAWQGSAQYTIAVDGKQIGGTLTAGASHGAGDDSITVKGNFAAGAHKLTVTFVNDAYGGSASADRNLHVDGISFNGTALAAGTADLKSNGGVDFGFTKAAVVDGGASTTAGDAAPAAKFGFAPNYGKTAWEGHTTFDGADYHTFGATGAWNDTPAVLMAPTSWTAGFASKLAFDNFVRADIDLHAAGSQALDVMLVSAKRGAVTLGDGSDHLTWVAHSNASGATANTMAIKTGAGDDVVKVTAAGLSSLADYDRTDNGSLYNGSYDGRYSVADVTFGSGKDSVTVEGMAKLVLHAGSGAATAVGGGGSDQFIAGTGMGNFTGGAGKDTFVFNAHDGHAVIQDFTAGTDKLKFTGLTSADIHTKTATEGGVSGLLVTYDTAGDSVFLAHATKLAAADMLFA
;
A
#
# COMPACT_ATOMS: atom_id res chain seq x y z
N MET A 1 25.53 17.47 -18.98
CA MET A 1 25.99 16.78 -17.77
C MET A 1 24.95 15.71 -17.50
N ALA A 2 25.35 14.46 -17.26
CA ALA A 2 24.37 13.42 -16.91
C ALA A 2 23.61 13.87 -15.66
N ALA A 3 22.29 13.64 -15.63
CA ALA A 3 21.50 13.91 -14.44
C ALA A 3 22.00 13.02 -13.30
N THR A 4 21.96 13.54 -12.08
CA THR A 4 22.39 12.81 -10.88
C THR A 4 21.19 12.58 -9.97
N LEU A 5 21.09 11.38 -9.42
CA LEU A 5 20.04 10.95 -8.52
C LEU A 5 20.15 11.71 -7.20
N ASP A 6 19.10 12.46 -6.86
CA ASP A 6 18.99 13.18 -5.60
C ASP A 6 18.26 12.33 -4.56
N LEU A 7 19.03 11.58 -3.77
CA LEU A 7 18.48 10.73 -2.71
C LEU A 7 17.72 11.51 -1.63
N THR A 8 17.89 12.84 -1.53
CA THR A 8 17.12 13.67 -0.58
C THR A 8 15.66 13.83 -0.97
N GLN A 9 15.28 13.36 -2.16
CA GLN A 9 13.90 13.34 -2.64
C GLN A 9 13.18 12.03 -2.29
N TYR A 10 13.84 11.09 -1.62
CA TYR A 10 13.27 9.78 -1.29
C TYR A 10 13.36 9.48 0.21
N THR A 11 12.37 8.75 0.73
CA THR A 11 12.33 8.16 2.06
C THR A 11 12.48 6.66 1.89
N THR A 12 13.54 6.11 2.47
CA THR A 12 13.75 4.66 2.55
C THR A 12 12.60 4.02 3.33
N VAL A 13 11.89 3.10 2.69
CA VAL A 13 10.85 2.27 3.31
C VAL A 13 11.51 1.11 4.05
N TRP A 14 12.46 0.44 3.39
CA TRP A 14 13.27 -0.61 3.98
C TRP A 14 14.65 -0.66 3.32
N ASP A 15 15.60 -1.21 4.08
CA ASP A 15 17.00 -1.40 3.72
C ASP A 15 17.43 -2.75 4.29
N GLU A 16 17.74 -3.69 3.41
CA GLU A 16 18.28 -4.99 3.78
C GLU A 16 19.79 -4.99 3.53
N SER A 17 20.55 -5.00 4.62
CA SER A 17 22.02 -5.00 4.62
C SER A 17 22.64 -6.37 4.84
N PHE A 18 21.85 -7.42 5.11
CA PHE A 18 22.30 -8.79 5.42
C PHE A 18 23.25 -8.90 6.64
N ASP A 19 23.33 -7.86 7.48
CA ASP A 19 24.22 -7.80 8.65
C ASP A 19 23.89 -8.87 9.71
N ASN A 20 22.63 -9.32 9.74
CA ASN A 20 22.17 -10.37 10.65
C ASN A 20 22.42 -11.80 10.11
N GLY A 21 23.04 -11.93 8.93
CA GLY A 21 23.29 -13.20 8.25
C GLY A 21 22.04 -13.78 7.57
N GLY A 22 22.25 -14.76 6.68
CA GLY A 22 21.17 -15.36 5.88
C GLY A 22 20.74 -14.46 4.71
N THR A 23 19.57 -14.72 4.15
CA THR A 23 19.05 -13.96 2.99
C THR A 23 18.18 -12.77 3.36
N GLY A 24 18.02 -12.47 4.66
CA GLY A 24 17.21 -11.36 5.11
C GLY A 24 15.77 -11.44 4.57
N MET A 25 15.28 -10.35 4.00
CA MET A 25 13.95 -10.32 3.37
C MET A 25 13.82 -11.10 2.04
N LEU A 26 14.92 -11.54 1.42
CA LEU A 26 14.91 -12.37 0.21
C LEU A 26 14.67 -13.84 0.58
N THR A 27 13.50 -14.13 1.16
CA THR A 27 13.19 -15.43 1.77
C THR A 27 12.82 -16.52 0.78
N ARG A 28 12.52 -16.17 -0.49
CA ARG A 28 12.37 -17.16 -1.57
C ARG A 28 13.74 -17.42 -2.18
N THR A 29 14.31 -18.59 -1.88
CA THR A 29 15.63 -19.01 -2.38
C THR A 29 15.55 -20.25 -3.27
N TRP A 30 16.43 -20.36 -4.25
CA TRP A 30 16.54 -21.55 -5.10
C TRP A 30 17.99 -21.80 -5.53
N GLY A 31 18.24 -23.04 -5.96
CA GLY A 31 19.53 -23.48 -6.47
C GLY A 31 20.62 -23.64 -5.41
N PRO A 32 21.74 -24.32 -5.75
CA PRO A 32 22.80 -24.62 -4.80
C PRO A 32 23.90 -23.54 -4.72
N GLY A 33 23.86 -22.51 -5.57
CA GLY A 33 24.92 -21.50 -5.69
C GLY A 33 24.87 -20.35 -4.69
N LEU A 34 23.85 -20.30 -3.82
CA LEU A 34 23.66 -19.25 -2.82
C LEU A 34 24.54 -19.47 -1.57
N ASP A 35 25.39 -18.49 -1.27
CA ASP A 35 26.23 -18.42 -0.08
C ASP A 35 25.82 -17.22 0.80
N THR A 36 25.53 -17.49 2.07
CA THR A 36 25.14 -16.51 3.10
C THR A 36 26.08 -16.56 4.31
N SER A 37 27.25 -17.20 4.16
CA SER A 37 28.20 -17.45 5.25
C SER A 37 28.93 -16.19 5.72
N VAL A 38 28.91 -15.12 4.94
CA VAL A 38 29.52 -13.83 5.24
C VAL A 38 28.42 -12.83 5.62
N ALA A 39 28.44 -12.33 6.85
CA ALA A 39 27.51 -11.28 7.27
C ALA A 39 27.74 -9.98 6.49
N GLY A 40 26.67 -9.26 6.19
CA GLY A 40 26.71 -8.03 5.39
C GLY A 40 26.66 -8.28 3.88
N GLN A 41 26.47 -9.53 3.43
CA GLN A 41 26.28 -9.84 2.01
C GLN A 41 25.59 -11.19 1.78
N ILE A 42 25.10 -11.37 0.56
CA ILE A 42 24.87 -12.69 -0.03
C ILE A 42 25.64 -12.80 -1.34
N THR A 43 26.18 -13.97 -1.64
CA THR A 43 26.90 -14.25 -2.89
C THR A 43 26.23 -15.39 -3.62
N ILE A 44 25.99 -15.22 -4.92
CA ILE A 44 25.43 -16.26 -5.78
C ILE A 44 26.47 -16.60 -6.85
N SER A 45 26.87 -17.86 -6.87
CA SER A 45 27.90 -18.37 -7.77
C SER A 45 27.28 -19.24 -8.87
N SER A 46 27.91 -19.25 -10.05
CA SER A 46 27.65 -20.30 -11.03
C SER A 46 28.10 -21.66 -10.47
N THR A 47 27.39 -22.71 -10.83
CA THR A 47 27.62 -24.05 -10.27
C THR A 47 28.20 -24.98 -11.34
N PRO A 48 28.96 -26.02 -10.96
CA PRO A 48 29.53 -26.97 -11.92
C PRO A 48 28.51 -27.71 -12.78
N ASP A 49 27.27 -27.81 -12.31
CA ASP A 49 26.15 -28.51 -12.94
C ASP A 49 25.16 -27.57 -13.65
N ASN A 50 25.46 -26.27 -13.76
CA ASN A 50 24.61 -25.25 -14.39
C ASN A 50 23.19 -25.22 -13.80
N GLN A 51 23.09 -25.26 -12.48
CA GLN A 51 21.84 -25.04 -11.77
C GLN A 51 21.70 -23.54 -11.46
N ASP A 52 20.67 -22.93 -12.03
CA ASP A 52 20.29 -21.56 -11.70
C ASP A 52 20.06 -21.43 -10.20
N SER A 53 20.56 -20.34 -9.64
CA SER A 53 20.50 -20.07 -8.20
C SER A 53 20.11 -18.62 -7.95
N GLY A 54 19.46 -18.36 -6.82
CA GLY A 54 19.09 -16.99 -6.47
C GLY A 54 18.25 -16.86 -5.22
N ALA A 55 17.93 -15.62 -4.90
CA ALA A 55 17.12 -15.22 -3.76
C ALA A 55 16.24 -14.03 -4.16
N MET A 56 14.99 -13.99 -3.71
CA MET A 56 14.07 -12.88 -3.97
C MET A 56 13.10 -12.67 -2.82
N VAL A 57 12.53 -11.48 -2.74
CA VAL A 57 11.32 -11.24 -1.96
C VAL A 57 10.21 -12.13 -2.55
N PRO A 58 9.40 -12.84 -1.74
CA PRO A 58 8.40 -13.75 -2.27
C PRO A 58 7.32 -13.07 -3.14
N PRO A 59 7.15 -13.46 -4.41
CA PRO A 59 6.11 -12.92 -5.30
C PRO A 59 4.82 -13.77 -5.28
N TRP A 60 4.38 -14.30 -4.13
CA TRP A 60 3.35 -15.36 -4.10
C TRP A 60 1.90 -14.90 -3.97
N GLY A 61 1.49 -13.78 -4.55
CA GLY A 61 0.15 -13.27 -4.27
C GLY A 61 -0.57 -12.53 -5.39
N PRO A 62 -1.65 -11.82 -5.05
CA PRO A 62 -2.40 -11.01 -6.01
C PRO A 62 -1.53 -9.87 -6.57
N ALA A 63 -2.08 -9.09 -7.51
CA ALA A 63 -1.37 -8.00 -8.18
C ALA A 63 -0.78 -6.93 -7.22
N ASP A 64 -1.20 -6.88 -5.97
CA ASP A 64 -0.66 -6.01 -4.91
C ASP A 64 0.57 -6.57 -4.18
N SER A 65 0.98 -7.81 -4.48
CA SER A 65 2.13 -8.46 -3.83
C SER A 65 3.46 -7.87 -4.28
N GLY A 66 4.37 -7.62 -3.34
CA GLY A 66 5.62 -6.90 -3.59
C GLY A 66 5.47 -5.40 -3.36
N TYR A 67 6.18 -4.60 -4.16
CA TYR A 67 6.26 -3.15 -4.01
C TYR A 67 5.91 -2.45 -5.34
N GLY A 68 5.30 -1.27 -5.24
CA GLY A 68 4.85 -0.50 -6.42
C GLY A 68 5.88 0.51 -6.90
N TYR A 69 5.43 1.66 -7.40
CA TYR A 69 6.32 2.75 -7.80
C TYR A 69 7.29 3.15 -6.68
N GLY A 70 8.50 3.53 -7.06
CA GLY A 70 9.55 3.94 -6.14
C GLY A 70 10.96 3.73 -6.71
N LEU A 71 11.93 4.01 -5.86
CA LEU A 71 13.35 3.83 -6.15
C LEU A 71 13.82 2.50 -5.56
N TYR A 72 14.24 1.60 -6.43
CA TYR A 72 14.85 0.33 -6.08
C TYR A 72 16.36 0.46 -6.26
N SER A 73 17.15 0.09 -5.25
CA SER A 73 18.61 0.19 -5.30
C SER A 73 19.24 -1.11 -4.85
N PHE A 74 20.19 -1.63 -5.63
CA PHE A 74 20.95 -2.83 -5.33
C PHE A 74 22.44 -2.47 -5.37
N THR A 75 23.14 -2.60 -4.24
CA THR A 75 24.60 -2.42 -4.21
C THR A 75 25.27 -3.77 -4.34
N LEU A 76 25.94 -3.98 -5.47
CA LEU A 76 26.49 -5.29 -5.83
C LEU A 76 27.81 -5.21 -6.60
N SER A 77 28.49 -6.35 -6.72
CA SER A 77 29.67 -6.54 -7.57
C SER A 77 29.62 -7.90 -8.27
N MET A 78 30.19 -7.98 -9.47
CA MET A 78 30.24 -9.20 -10.29
C MET A 78 31.69 -9.70 -10.41
N GLY A 79 32.00 -10.84 -9.80
CA GLY A 79 33.38 -11.25 -9.54
C GLY A 79 34.20 -11.57 -10.79
N GLN A 80 33.61 -12.28 -11.75
CA GLN A 80 34.27 -12.58 -13.02
C GLN A 80 34.27 -11.34 -13.93
N GLY A 81 33.11 -10.69 -14.05
CA GLY A 81 32.94 -9.39 -14.70
C GLY A 81 32.98 -9.42 -16.24
N ASP A 82 33.15 -10.57 -16.87
CA ASP A 82 33.11 -10.72 -18.33
C ASP A 82 32.20 -11.86 -18.84
N ALA A 83 31.53 -12.57 -17.95
CA ALA A 83 30.65 -13.69 -18.27
C ALA A 83 29.18 -13.38 -17.97
N PRO A 84 28.25 -13.75 -18.88
CA PRO A 84 26.82 -13.56 -18.66
C PRO A 84 26.28 -14.46 -17.54
N GLY A 85 25.06 -14.19 -17.11
CA GLY A 85 24.36 -14.98 -16.09
C GLY A 85 23.98 -14.23 -14.82
N PRO A 86 24.85 -13.36 -14.25
CA PRO A 86 24.47 -12.48 -13.15
C PRO A 86 23.28 -11.60 -13.53
N TYR A 87 22.29 -11.51 -12.64
CA TYR A 87 21.19 -10.56 -12.79
C TYR A 87 20.69 -10.03 -11.43
N ALA A 88 20.19 -8.80 -11.43
CA ALA A 88 19.36 -8.24 -10.37
C ALA A 88 18.14 -7.55 -11.02
N LEU A 89 16.95 -7.82 -10.50
CA LEU A 89 15.69 -7.52 -11.18
C LEU A 89 14.54 -7.26 -10.22
N LEU A 90 13.44 -6.77 -10.78
CA LEU A 90 12.11 -6.77 -10.19
C LEU A 90 11.23 -7.77 -10.96
N TRP A 91 10.68 -8.74 -10.26
CA TRP A 91 9.84 -9.81 -10.83
C TRP A 91 8.34 -9.50 -10.63
N PRO A 92 7.44 -9.92 -11.53
CA PRO A 92 5.99 -9.89 -11.32
C PRO A 92 5.59 -10.32 -9.91
N GLY A 93 4.90 -9.44 -9.17
CA GLY A 93 4.39 -9.74 -7.82
C GLY A 93 3.40 -10.91 -7.79
N THR A 94 2.81 -11.22 -8.94
CA THR A 94 1.89 -12.34 -9.15
C THR A 94 2.58 -13.68 -9.45
N ASP A 95 3.91 -13.68 -9.63
CA ASP A 95 4.70 -14.82 -10.11
C ASP A 95 4.25 -15.36 -11.48
N VAL A 96 3.73 -14.49 -12.35
CA VAL A 96 3.23 -14.87 -13.68
C VAL A 96 4.05 -14.22 -14.79
N TRP A 97 4.57 -15.05 -15.69
CA TRP A 97 5.31 -14.63 -16.89
C TRP A 97 4.44 -14.77 -18.17
N PRO A 98 4.55 -13.85 -19.18
CA PRO A 98 5.41 -12.67 -19.24
C PRO A 98 4.83 -11.38 -18.66
N GLY A 99 5.69 -10.67 -17.92
CA GLY A 99 5.66 -9.24 -17.55
C GLY A 99 4.64 -8.76 -16.51
N PRO A 100 4.92 -7.60 -15.85
CA PRO A 100 6.19 -6.83 -15.91
C PRO A 100 7.38 -7.42 -15.14
N GLU A 101 8.50 -7.62 -15.84
CA GLU A 101 9.84 -7.84 -15.25
C GLU A 101 10.74 -6.65 -15.64
N LEU A 102 11.46 -6.12 -14.65
CA LEU A 102 12.31 -4.95 -14.81
C LEU A 102 13.72 -5.26 -14.28
N ASP A 103 14.65 -5.52 -15.19
CA ASP A 103 16.01 -5.90 -14.85
C ASP A 103 16.84 -4.66 -14.59
N LEU A 104 17.35 -4.50 -13.36
CA LEU A 104 18.24 -3.38 -13.03
C LEU A 104 19.59 -3.57 -13.71
N VAL A 105 20.11 -4.80 -13.70
CA VAL A 105 21.35 -5.14 -14.37
C VAL A 105 21.42 -6.62 -14.72
N GLU A 106 21.85 -6.88 -15.95
CA GLU A 106 22.32 -8.15 -16.49
C GLU A 106 23.70 -7.94 -17.14
N LEU A 107 24.43 -9.02 -17.45
CA LEU A 107 25.75 -8.94 -18.04
C LEU A 107 25.85 -9.66 -19.39
N LEU A 108 26.36 -8.97 -20.42
CA LEU A 108 26.70 -9.60 -21.69
C LEU A 108 28.05 -10.33 -21.62
N PRO A 109 28.28 -11.32 -22.51
CA PRO A 109 29.63 -11.81 -22.77
C PRO A 109 30.57 -10.64 -23.12
N GLY A 110 31.70 -10.54 -22.42
CA GLY A 110 32.65 -9.44 -22.55
C GLY A 110 32.47 -8.32 -21.52
N GLY A 111 31.50 -8.44 -20.60
CA GLY A 111 31.44 -7.61 -19.39
C GLY A 111 30.68 -6.30 -19.52
N THR A 112 29.90 -6.12 -20.59
CA THR A 112 29.05 -4.93 -20.74
C THR A 112 27.75 -5.13 -19.95
N PRO A 113 27.48 -4.31 -18.91
CA PRO A 113 26.22 -4.38 -18.20
C PRO A 113 25.10 -3.74 -19.04
N TYR A 114 23.89 -4.26 -18.89
CA TYR A 114 22.69 -3.72 -19.50
C TYR A 114 21.49 -3.92 -18.58
N SER A 115 20.46 -3.10 -18.77
CA SER A 115 19.15 -3.27 -18.15
C SER A 115 18.17 -3.69 -19.23
N THR A 116 17.18 -4.52 -18.88
CA THR A 116 16.11 -4.93 -19.78
C THR A 116 14.76 -4.70 -19.11
N ILE A 117 13.78 -4.25 -19.90
CA ILE A 117 12.38 -4.20 -19.48
C ILE A 117 11.60 -5.21 -20.31
N HIS A 118 10.74 -5.97 -19.65
CA HIS A 118 9.91 -7.00 -20.26
C HIS A 118 8.43 -6.72 -20.05
N TRP A 119 7.63 -6.89 -21.09
CA TRP A 119 6.18 -6.76 -21.02
C TRP A 119 5.45 -7.82 -21.86
N LYS A 120 4.18 -8.01 -21.52
CA LYS A 120 3.28 -8.86 -22.29
C LYS A 120 2.82 -8.15 -23.55
N GLY A 121 3.20 -8.67 -24.71
CA GLY A 121 2.69 -8.23 -26.01
C GLY A 121 1.18 -8.46 -26.14
N ALA A 122 0.54 -7.78 -27.09
CA ALA A 122 -0.90 -7.92 -27.35
C ALA A 122 -1.31 -9.35 -27.74
N ASP A 123 -0.37 -10.15 -28.26
CA ASP A 123 -0.53 -11.56 -28.59
C ASP A 123 -0.18 -12.51 -27.42
N GLY A 124 0.16 -11.95 -26.25
CA GLY A 124 0.59 -12.69 -25.07
C GLY A 124 2.07 -13.10 -25.07
N SER A 125 2.85 -12.72 -26.09
CA SER A 125 4.28 -13.00 -26.15
C SER A 125 5.10 -12.12 -25.20
N ASN A 126 6.32 -12.54 -24.89
CA ASN A 126 7.31 -11.68 -24.24
C ASN A 126 7.83 -10.65 -25.25
N GLN A 127 7.69 -9.37 -24.92
CA GLN A 127 8.29 -8.24 -25.62
C GLN A 127 9.29 -7.59 -24.68
N PHE A 128 10.38 -7.03 -25.24
CA PHE A 128 11.44 -6.47 -24.41
C PHE A 128 12.21 -5.35 -25.08
N GLN A 129 12.86 -4.54 -24.26
CA GLN A 129 13.78 -3.49 -24.68
C GLN A 129 14.95 -3.41 -23.70
N SER A 130 16.17 -3.33 -24.22
CA SER A 130 17.40 -3.30 -23.42
C SER A 130 18.17 -1.99 -23.59
N TYR A 131 18.81 -1.55 -22.51
CA TYR A 131 19.60 -0.34 -22.40
C TYR A 131 21.00 -0.66 -21.91
N TYR A 132 22.02 -0.40 -22.72
CA TYR A 132 23.41 -0.65 -22.38
C TYR A 132 23.95 0.41 -21.41
N MET A 133 24.79 -0.01 -20.47
CA MET A 133 25.41 0.85 -19.46
C MET A 133 26.93 0.90 -19.68
N ASP A 134 27.39 1.90 -20.44
CA ASP A 134 28.79 2.03 -20.79
C ASP A 134 29.67 2.52 -19.63
N GLY A 135 30.92 2.07 -19.60
CA GLY A 135 31.96 2.63 -18.72
C GLY A 135 31.93 2.15 -17.27
N ILE A 136 31.14 1.13 -16.96
CA ILE A 136 31.05 0.53 -15.62
C ILE A 136 32.06 -0.63 -15.49
N ASP A 137 32.92 -0.58 -14.47
CA ASP A 137 33.76 -1.73 -14.08
C ASP A 137 32.98 -2.61 -13.11
N VAL A 138 32.18 -3.53 -13.64
CA VAL A 138 31.24 -4.38 -12.86
C VAL A 138 31.91 -5.22 -11.76
N LYS A 139 33.24 -5.31 -11.75
CA LYS A 139 34.01 -5.98 -10.70
C LYS A 139 34.12 -5.14 -9.43
N GLN A 140 33.98 -3.82 -9.54
CA GLN A 140 33.84 -2.95 -8.38
C GLN A 140 32.43 -3.04 -7.82
N THR A 141 32.29 -2.64 -6.56
CA THR A 141 30.97 -2.45 -5.96
C THR A 141 30.33 -1.20 -6.55
N HIS A 142 29.14 -1.37 -7.11
CA HIS A 142 28.32 -0.30 -7.67
C HIS A 142 26.90 -0.39 -7.12
N THR A 143 26.23 0.76 -7.00
CA THR A 143 24.80 0.83 -6.69
C THR A 143 24.01 1.02 -7.97
N TYR A 144 23.32 -0.04 -8.41
CA TYR A 144 22.38 0.00 -9.52
C TYR A 144 21.03 0.42 -8.98
N SER A 145 20.46 1.48 -9.53
CA SER A 145 19.14 1.97 -9.10
C SER A 145 18.18 2.09 -10.26
N LEU A 146 16.92 1.75 -10.01
CA LEU A 146 15.82 1.92 -10.94
C LEU A 146 14.75 2.78 -10.26
N ASN A 147 14.52 3.98 -10.80
CA ASN A 147 13.40 4.81 -10.41
C ASN A 147 12.21 4.43 -11.30
N TRP A 148 11.20 3.79 -10.70
CA TRP A 148 9.97 3.40 -11.37
C TRP A 148 8.84 4.34 -10.96
N GLU A 149 8.36 5.11 -11.94
CA GLU A 149 7.35 6.13 -11.78
C GLU A 149 6.22 5.92 -12.79
N ALA A 150 5.10 6.59 -12.55
CA ALA A 150 4.02 6.66 -13.52
C ALA A 150 4.53 7.18 -14.87
N GLY A 151 4.54 6.30 -15.87
CA GLY A 151 4.94 6.63 -17.24
C GLY A 151 6.43 6.91 -17.45
N ARG A 152 7.29 6.65 -16.46
CA ARG A 152 8.75 6.78 -16.62
C ARG A 152 9.52 5.72 -15.84
N LEU A 153 10.56 5.18 -16.49
CA LEU A 153 11.61 4.41 -15.84
C LEU A 153 12.95 5.12 -16.10
N THR A 154 13.76 5.23 -15.05
CA THR A 154 15.11 5.79 -15.16
C THR A 154 16.10 4.90 -14.42
N GLY A 155 17.11 4.40 -15.14
CA GLY A 155 18.18 3.57 -14.61
C GLY A 155 19.42 4.38 -14.28
N TYR A 156 20.00 4.15 -13.11
CA TYR A 156 21.18 4.81 -12.60
C TYR A 156 22.25 3.80 -12.17
N VAL A 157 23.52 4.20 -12.29
CA VAL A 157 24.64 3.51 -11.64
C VAL A 157 25.44 4.54 -10.84
N ASP A 158 25.62 4.28 -9.54
CA ASP A 158 26.24 5.20 -8.58
C ASP A 158 25.61 6.60 -8.59
N GLY A 159 24.28 6.64 -8.80
CA GLY A 159 23.51 7.86 -8.89
C GLY A 159 23.70 8.63 -10.20
N VAL A 160 24.45 8.13 -11.17
CA VAL A 160 24.54 8.72 -12.52
C VAL A 160 23.49 8.10 -13.42
N GLU A 161 22.67 8.92 -14.07
CA GLU A 161 21.67 8.44 -15.04
C GLU A 161 22.35 7.76 -16.23
N MET A 162 22.01 6.49 -16.46
CA MET A 162 22.51 5.69 -17.57
C MET A 162 21.50 5.66 -18.73
N TRP A 163 20.20 5.59 -18.41
CA TRP A 163 19.13 5.57 -19.39
C TRP A 163 17.80 6.01 -18.76
N THR A 164 16.89 6.48 -19.60
CA THR A 164 15.50 6.77 -19.22
C THR A 164 14.56 6.39 -20.36
N THR A 165 13.34 5.98 -20.04
CA THR A 165 12.30 5.70 -21.03
C THR A 165 10.91 6.07 -20.52
N THR A 166 10.03 6.42 -21.45
CA THR A 166 8.58 6.55 -21.25
C THR A 166 7.80 5.51 -22.05
N GLU A 167 8.51 4.67 -22.81
CA GLU A 167 7.91 3.60 -23.60
C GLU A 167 7.74 2.35 -22.75
N HIS A 168 6.57 1.71 -22.88
CA HIS A 168 6.25 0.42 -22.23
C HIS A 168 6.47 0.38 -20.71
N VAL A 169 6.36 1.52 -20.04
CA VAL A 169 6.46 1.60 -18.57
C VAL A 169 5.24 0.92 -17.94
N PRO A 170 5.40 -0.13 -17.14
CA PRO A 170 4.28 -0.80 -16.50
C PRO A 170 3.65 0.07 -15.41
N ALA A 171 2.35 -0.12 -15.21
CA ALA A 171 1.66 0.42 -14.04
C ALA A 171 1.91 -0.47 -12.82
N ASP A 172 2.07 0.13 -11.64
CA ASP A 172 2.03 -0.63 -10.40
C ASP A 172 0.58 -0.97 -10.01
N TYR A 173 0.38 -1.69 -8.92
CA TYR A 173 -0.96 -2.07 -8.47
C TYR A 173 -1.89 -0.86 -8.24
N ALA A 174 -1.40 0.18 -7.57
CA ALA A 174 -2.18 1.36 -7.22
C ALA A 174 -2.66 2.13 -8.47
N HIS A 175 -1.98 1.93 -9.61
CA HIS A 175 -2.29 2.57 -10.88
C HIS A 175 -2.86 1.59 -11.93
N GLY A 176 -3.37 0.43 -11.47
CA GLY A 176 -4.11 -0.52 -12.31
C GLY A 176 -3.27 -1.57 -13.02
N GLY A 177 -2.01 -1.72 -12.66
CA GLY A 177 -1.14 -2.83 -13.07
C GLY A 177 -0.84 -3.77 -11.91
N GLU A 178 0.43 -4.12 -11.71
CA GLU A 178 0.86 -5.02 -10.64
C GLU A 178 2.18 -4.57 -10.01
N ASN A 179 2.34 -4.86 -8.72
CA ASN A 179 3.57 -4.62 -7.98
C ASN A 179 4.65 -5.63 -8.38
N SER A 180 5.90 -5.35 -7.99
CA SER A 180 7.04 -6.21 -8.30
C SER A 180 7.86 -6.58 -7.07
N ALA A 181 8.46 -7.76 -7.11
CA ALA A 181 9.29 -8.31 -6.04
C ALA A 181 10.79 -8.25 -6.43
N PRO A 182 11.64 -7.57 -5.64
CA PRO A 182 13.06 -7.50 -5.92
C PRO A 182 13.75 -8.85 -5.74
N GLY A 183 14.63 -9.19 -6.68
CA GLY A 183 15.35 -10.46 -6.71
C GLY A 183 16.73 -10.35 -7.33
N ILE A 184 17.56 -11.34 -7.03
CA ILE A 184 18.91 -11.47 -7.55
C ILE A 184 19.21 -12.93 -7.85
N GLY A 185 19.99 -13.18 -8.90
CA GLY A 185 20.30 -14.54 -9.30
C GLY A 185 21.48 -14.68 -10.24
N MET A 186 21.74 -15.94 -10.54
CA MET A 186 22.69 -16.41 -11.53
C MET A 186 21.96 -17.39 -12.44
N GLN A 187 21.78 -17.01 -13.70
CA GLN A 187 21.23 -17.87 -14.75
C GLN A 187 22.37 -18.53 -15.52
N THR A 188 22.31 -19.84 -15.75
CA THR A 188 23.46 -20.66 -16.17
C THR A 188 23.18 -21.57 -17.37
N TRP A 189 21.92 -21.94 -17.61
CA TRP A 189 21.54 -22.98 -18.56
C TRP A 189 21.79 -22.66 -20.06
N TRP A 190 21.77 -21.38 -20.46
CA TRP A 190 21.92 -20.99 -21.88
C TRP A 190 23.31 -20.44 -22.24
N SER A 191 24.15 -20.18 -21.24
CA SER A 191 25.46 -19.51 -21.42
C SER A 191 26.63 -20.30 -20.83
N THR A 192 26.47 -21.61 -20.67
CA THR A 192 27.45 -22.55 -20.12
C THR A 192 28.86 -22.34 -20.68
N ASP A 193 29.04 -22.28 -22.00
CA ASP A 193 30.38 -22.12 -22.61
C ASP A 193 31.03 -20.76 -22.31
N ALA A 194 30.24 -19.71 -22.06
CA ALA A 194 30.72 -18.37 -21.74
C ALA A 194 31.03 -18.17 -20.24
N GLN A 195 30.41 -18.97 -19.36
CA GLN A 195 30.65 -18.94 -17.91
C GLN A 195 31.84 -19.79 -17.45
N HIS A 196 32.26 -20.78 -18.24
CA HIS A 196 33.24 -21.80 -17.82
C HIS A 196 34.66 -21.60 -18.35
N GLY A 197 34.96 -20.47 -18.99
CA GLY A 197 36.30 -20.17 -19.51
C GLY A 197 37.41 -20.02 -18.44
N SER A 198 37.04 -19.91 -17.15
CA SER A 198 37.94 -19.51 -16.05
C SER A 198 37.87 -20.36 -14.77
N GLY A 199 36.96 -21.34 -14.65
CA GLY A 199 36.97 -22.30 -13.52
C GLY A 199 35.82 -22.23 -12.50
N TYR A 200 34.61 -21.80 -12.92
CA TYR A 200 33.40 -21.69 -12.08
C TYR A 200 33.42 -20.54 -11.07
N ASP A 201 34.16 -19.47 -11.35
CA ASP A 201 34.31 -18.30 -10.46
C ASP A 201 33.31 -17.17 -10.75
N ASN A 202 32.29 -17.40 -11.61
CA ASN A 202 31.30 -16.37 -11.91
C ASN A 202 30.38 -16.16 -10.71
N THR A 203 30.37 -14.94 -10.18
CA THR A 203 29.65 -14.60 -8.96
C THR A 203 28.97 -13.25 -9.09
N ILE A 204 27.83 -13.11 -8.42
CA ILE A 204 27.23 -11.82 -8.09
C ILE A 204 27.11 -11.73 -6.58
N THR A 205 27.63 -10.67 -5.98
CA THR A 205 27.56 -10.43 -4.54
C THR A 205 26.73 -9.18 -4.29
N LEU A 206 25.68 -9.32 -3.49
CA LEU A 206 24.80 -8.24 -3.05
C LEU A 206 25.16 -7.85 -1.62
N TYR A 207 25.43 -6.56 -1.42
CA TYR A 207 25.80 -5.99 -0.13
C TYR A 207 24.61 -5.29 0.53
N ASP A 208 23.76 -4.65 -0.25
CA ASP A 208 22.48 -4.14 0.21
C ASP A 208 21.42 -4.12 -0.90
N VAL A 209 20.16 -4.14 -0.49
CA VAL A 209 19.01 -3.86 -1.37
C VAL A 209 18.04 -2.95 -0.63
N LYS A 210 17.53 -1.93 -1.33
CA LYS A 210 16.68 -0.89 -0.75
C LYS A 210 15.49 -0.60 -1.63
N TYR A 211 14.41 -0.25 -0.97
CA TYR A 211 13.26 0.39 -1.60
C TYR A 211 12.96 1.69 -0.87
N ALA A 212 12.80 2.74 -1.65
CA ALA A 212 12.47 4.06 -1.16
C ALA A 212 11.32 4.64 -1.98
N VAL A 213 10.48 5.44 -1.34
CA VAL A 213 9.38 6.17 -1.99
C VAL A 213 9.71 7.66 -2.02
N PRO A 214 9.24 8.42 -3.01
CA PRO A 214 9.44 9.87 -3.02
C PRO A 214 8.90 10.57 -1.76
N ASN A 215 9.65 11.54 -1.23
CA ASN A 215 9.35 12.33 -0.02
C ASN A 215 8.08 13.18 -0.12
N SER A 216 7.63 13.40 -1.34
CA SER A 216 6.35 14.01 -1.68
C SER A 216 5.70 13.12 -2.73
N SER A 217 4.38 12.93 -2.65
CA SER A 217 3.59 12.41 -3.77
C SER A 217 4.04 13.10 -5.06
N TYR A 218 4.62 12.31 -5.97
CA TYR A 218 5.34 12.79 -7.14
C TYR A 218 4.48 13.72 -8.02
N ASP A 219 4.98 14.94 -8.22
CA ASP A 219 4.46 15.99 -9.10
C ASP A 219 5.43 16.08 -10.28
N GLY A 220 5.02 15.53 -11.43
CA GLY A 220 5.90 15.22 -12.56
C GLY A 220 6.82 16.36 -13.02
N GLY A 221 8.13 16.16 -12.86
CA GLY A 221 9.17 17.05 -13.35
C GLY A 221 9.85 16.52 -14.62
N THR A 222 9.81 17.30 -15.70
CA THR A 222 10.39 17.05 -17.04
C THR A 222 11.88 17.39 -17.17
N VAL A 223 12.63 16.60 -17.96
CA VAL A 223 13.82 17.06 -18.74
C VAL A 223 13.72 16.53 -20.18
N THR A 224 14.10 17.40 -21.13
CA THR A 224 13.95 17.46 -22.61
C THR A 224 14.92 16.52 -23.40
N ASP A 225 14.60 15.90 -24.56
CA ASP A 225 14.56 16.43 -25.97
C ASP A 225 14.51 15.23 -26.98
N PRO A 226 14.48 15.38 -28.33
CA PRO A 226 13.38 15.69 -29.26
C PRO A 226 12.95 14.51 -30.18
N GLY A 227 11.66 14.46 -30.53
CA GLY A 227 11.16 13.73 -31.70
C GLY A 227 9.79 13.12 -31.47
N ASP A 228 8.75 13.85 -31.87
CA ASP A 228 7.33 13.47 -31.74
C ASP A 228 7.03 12.06 -32.30
N PRO A 229 6.44 11.18 -31.48
CA PRO A 229 5.10 10.71 -31.82
C PRO A 229 4.17 10.64 -30.60
N VAL A 230 3.00 11.28 -30.70
CA VAL A 230 1.76 11.03 -29.93
C VAL A 230 2.01 10.66 -28.45
N ASN A 231 2.13 11.66 -27.59
CA ASN A 231 2.10 11.44 -26.14
C ASN A 231 0.75 10.83 -25.73
N PRO A 232 0.72 9.87 -24.78
CA PRO A 232 -0.51 9.26 -24.32
C PRO A 232 -1.48 10.31 -23.75
N ILE A 233 -2.78 10.13 -23.98
CA ILE A 233 -3.83 10.93 -23.35
C ILE A 233 -3.69 10.81 -21.83
N ILE A 234 -3.50 11.94 -21.15
CA ILE A 234 -3.24 11.98 -19.71
C ILE A 234 -4.56 12.02 -18.96
N THR A 235 -4.75 11.12 -17.98
CA THR A 235 -5.81 11.26 -16.97
C THR A 235 -5.15 11.42 -15.61
N GLN A 236 -5.30 12.58 -14.98
CA GLN A 236 -4.59 12.90 -13.75
C GLN A 236 -5.52 13.62 -12.76
N THR A 237 -5.32 13.39 -11.47
CA THR A 237 -5.99 14.15 -10.40
C THR A 237 -4.95 14.94 -9.61
N ILE A 238 -5.24 16.22 -9.33
CA ILE A 238 -4.39 17.12 -8.53
C ILE A 238 -5.22 17.79 -7.43
N GLY A 239 -4.58 18.15 -6.32
CA GLY A 239 -5.26 18.74 -5.16
C GLY A 239 -6.02 17.71 -4.32
N SER A 240 -6.78 18.20 -3.35
CA SER A 240 -7.57 17.37 -2.42
C SER A 240 -8.84 18.11 -1.98
N GLY A 241 -9.89 17.36 -1.65
CA GLY A 241 -11.20 17.90 -1.22
C GLY A 241 -12.38 17.34 -2.02
N ALA A 242 -13.59 17.65 -1.56
CA ALA A 242 -14.83 17.06 -2.05
C ALA A 242 -15.32 17.64 -3.39
N ASP A 243 -14.95 18.88 -3.72
CA ASP A 243 -15.30 19.50 -4.98
C ASP A 243 -14.33 19.08 -6.10
N SER A 244 -14.82 19.07 -7.33
CA SER A 244 -14.14 18.53 -8.49
C SER A 244 -14.29 19.48 -9.68
N LEU A 245 -13.18 20.03 -10.16
CA LEU A 245 -13.09 20.71 -11.46
C LEU A 245 -12.40 19.77 -12.44
N VAL A 246 -13.06 19.34 -13.51
CA VAL A 246 -12.44 18.52 -14.55
C VAL A 246 -12.17 19.38 -15.77
N LEU A 247 -10.90 19.53 -16.14
CA LEU A 247 -10.44 20.25 -17.31
C LEU A 247 -10.11 19.25 -18.43
N LYS A 248 -10.49 19.60 -19.65
CA LYS A 248 -10.08 18.95 -20.89
C LYS A 248 -9.00 19.81 -21.54
N ILE A 249 -7.82 19.24 -21.74
CA ILE A 249 -6.63 19.96 -22.20
C ILE A 249 -6.04 19.27 -23.42
N SER A 250 -5.61 20.03 -24.41
CA SER A 250 -4.83 19.53 -25.55
C SER A 250 -3.79 20.57 -25.98
N GLN A 251 -2.93 20.20 -26.94
CA GLN A 251 -1.81 21.05 -27.37
C GLN A 251 -1.54 21.01 -28.89
N ASP A 252 -0.97 22.08 -29.40
CA ASP A 252 -0.10 22.05 -30.58
C ASP A 252 1.35 21.88 -30.08
N ALA A 253 1.93 20.69 -30.21
CA ALA A 253 3.29 20.44 -29.72
C ALA A 253 4.36 20.93 -30.73
N TRP A 254 5.37 21.64 -30.25
CA TRP A 254 6.52 22.05 -31.07
C TRP A 254 7.76 22.28 -30.21
N GLN A 255 8.90 21.64 -30.53
CA GLN A 255 10.14 21.64 -29.70
C GLN A 255 9.94 21.20 -28.24
N GLY A 256 8.98 20.29 -28.01
CA GLY A 256 8.51 19.88 -26.67
C GLY A 256 7.05 20.26 -26.44
N SER A 257 6.45 19.65 -25.42
CA SER A 257 5.03 19.82 -25.08
C SER A 257 4.73 21.14 -24.36
N ALA A 258 3.49 21.58 -24.50
CA ALA A 258 2.94 22.71 -23.75
C ALA A 258 2.91 22.39 -22.25
N GLN A 259 3.43 23.31 -21.44
CA GLN A 259 3.42 23.24 -19.99
C GLN A 259 2.51 24.32 -19.42
N TYR A 260 1.79 23.98 -18.35
CA TYR A 260 0.81 24.88 -17.76
C TYR A 260 0.65 24.69 -16.26
N THR A 261 0.14 25.71 -15.57
CA THR A 261 -0.23 25.62 -14.16
C THR A 261 -1.72 25.89 -13.98
N ILE A 262 -2.30 25.34 -12.91
CA ILE A 262 -3.69 25.55 -12.55
C ILE A 262 -3.77 26.21 -11.18
N ALA A 263 -4.58 27.26 -11.04
CA ALA A 263 -4.85 27.91 -9.76
C ALA A 263 -6.35 28.11 -9.54
N VAL A 264 -6.79 28.05 -8.28
CA VAL A 264 -8.13 28.48 -7.89
C VAL A 264 -8.03 29.61 -6.88
N ASP A 265 -8.75 30.69 -7.14
CA ASP A 265 -8.72 31.95 -6.38
C ASP A 265 -7.30 32.50 -6.16
N GLY A 266 -6.46 32.35 -7.18
CA GLY A 266 -5.06 32.80 -7.15
C GLY A 266 -4.11 31.87 -6.40
N LYS A 267 -4.58 30.74 -5.87
CA LYS A 267 -3.74 29.71 -5.25
C LYS A 267 -3.50 28.56 -6.25
N GLN A 268 -2.25 28.35 -6.64
CA GLN A 268 -1.89 27.22 -7.50
C GLN A 268 -2.20 25.89 -6.81
N ILE A 269 -2.78 24.95 -7.57
CA ILE A 269 -3.11 23.60 -7.15
C ILE A 269 -2.28 22.64 -8.00
N GLY A 270 -1.45 21.81 -7.36
CA GLY A 270 -0.42 21.01 -8.04
C GLY A 270 0.76 21.84 -8.57
N GLY A 271 1.65 21.20 -9.32
CA GLY A 271 2.80 21.85 -9.97
C GLY A 271 2.53 22.31 -11.39
N THR A 272 3.62 22.37 -12.16
CA THR A 272 3.59 22.61 -13.60
C THR A 272 3.28 21.28 -14.30
N LEU A 273 2.16 21.25 -15.00
CA LEU A 273 1.69 20.11 -15.77
C LEU A 273 2.20 20.20 -17.20
N THR A 274 2.31 19.04 -17.85
CA THR A 274 2.68 18.92 -19.27
C THR A 274 1.50 18.31 -20.03
N ALA A 275 1.07 18.95 -21.11
CA ALA A 275 0.01 18.41 -21.96
C ALA A 275 0.52 17.17 -22.72
N GLY A 276 -0.34 16.17 -22.86
CA GLY A 276 -0.12 14.95 -23.62
C GLY A 276 -0.89 14.98 -24.94
N ALA A 277 -2.20 15.17 -24.88
CA ALA A 277 -3.08 15.04 -26.04
C ALA A 277 -2.84 16.10 -27.14
N SER A 278 -2.68 15.64 -28.39
CA SER A 278 -2.63 16.52 -29.56
C SER A 278 -4.01 17.13 -29.86
N HIS A 279 -4.04 18.42 -30.17
CA HIS A 279 -5.27 19.16 -30.42
C HIS A 279 -6.07 18.57 -31.59
N GLY A 280 -7.36 18.33 -31.37
CA GLY A 280 -8.26 17.71 -32.35
C GLY A 280 -8.13 16.18 -32.49
N ALA A 281 -7.17 15.54 -31.82
CA ALA A 281 -7.03 14.08 -31.76
C ALA A 281 -7.61 13.46 -30.47
N GLY A 282 -7.77 14.26 -29.41
CA GLY A 282 -8.34 13.89 -28.12
C GLY A 282 -8.01 14.95 -27.06
N ASP A 283 -8.41 14.70 -25.82
CA ASP A 283 -8.15 15.60 -24.69
C ASP A 283 -7.55 14.84 -23.51
N ASP A 284 -6.55 15.42 -22.86
CA ASP A 284 -6.19 15.08 -21.49
C ASP A 284 -7.38 15.38 -20.56
N SER A 285 -7.48 14.67 -19.44
CA SER A 285 -8.52 14.83 -18.43
C SER A 285 -7.88 15.10 -17.08
N ILE A 286 -7.83 16.38 -16.68
CA ILE A 286 -7.21 16.81 -15.43
C ILE A 286 -8.30 17.13 -14.41
N THR A 287 -8.36 16.34 -13.34
CA THR A 287 -9.29 16.54 -12.23
C THR A 287 -8.62 17.34 -11.11
N VAL A 288 -9.10 18.54 -10.83
CA VAL A 288 -8.62 19.40 -9.75
C VAL A 288 -9.58 19.28 -8.58
N LYS A 289 -9.10 18.74 -7.46
CA LYS A 289 -9.84 18.59 -6.21
C LYS A 289 -9.64 19.78 -5.29
N GLY A 290 -10.70 20.17 -4.59
CA GLY A 290 -10.69 21.30 -3.66
C GLY A 290 -11.84 21.25 -2.66
N ASN A 291 -11.74 22.05 -1.60
CA ASN A 291 -12.85 22.34 -0.68
C ASN A 291 -13.23 23.81 -0.85
N PHE A 292 -14.02 24.11 -1.88
CA PHE A 292 -14.42 25.49 -2.17
C PHE A 292 -15.58 25.89 -1.25
N ALA A 293 -15.56 27.13 -0.79
CA ALA A 293 -16.66 27.68 0.00
C ALA A 293 -17.92 27.83 -0.87
N ALA A 294 -19.08 28.04 -0.26
CA ALA A 294 -20.24 28.48 -1.02
C ALA A 294 -19.97 29.88 -1.61
N GLY A 295 -20.24 30.07 -2.90
CA GLY A 295 -20.01 31.35 -3.58
C GLY A 295 -19.32 31.22 -4.93
N ALA A 296 -18.96 32.38 -5.48
CA ALA A 296 -18.26 32.47 -6.75
C ALA A 296 -16.75 32.27 -6.55
N HIS A 297 -16.14 31.52 -7.45
CA HIS A 297 -14.73 31.17 -7.47
C HIS A 297 -14.14 31.37 -8.86
N LYS A 298 -12.81 31.48 -8.91
CA LYS A 298 -12.06 31.73 -10.14
C LYS A 298 -11.00 30.66 -10.35
N LEU A 299 -11.13 29.88 -11.42
CA LEU A 299 -10.11 28.98 -11.92
C LEU A 299 -9.22 29.74 -12.91
N THR A 300 -7.89 29.64 -12.78
CA THR A 300 -6.92 30.22 -13.69
C THR A 300 -6.06 29.11 -14.27
N VAL A 301 -5.99 29.00 -15.61
CA VAL A 301 -5.04 28.13 -16.32
C VAL A 301 -3.98 29.01 -16.95
N THR A 302 -2.71 28.76 -16.65
CA THR A 302 -1.58 29.57 -17.14
C THR A 302 -0.67 28.76 -18.02
N PHE A 303 -0.51 29.15 -19.29
CA PHE A 303 0.47 28.58 -20.22
C PHE A 303 1.84 29.22 -19.96
N VAL A 304 2.89 28.38 -19.74
CA VAL A 304 4.17 28.87 -19.16
C VAL A 304 5.39 28.72 -20.07
N ASN A 305 5.31 27.96 -21.16
CA ASN A 305 6.47 27.68 -22.02
C ASN A 305 6.19 27.88 -23.51
N ASP A 306 5.45 28.89 -23.92
CA ASP A 306 5.24 29.25 -25.32
C ASP A 306 6.55 29.34 -26.15
N ALA A 307 6.47 28.92 -27.41
CA ALA A 307 7.54 29.01 -28.39
C ALA A 307 6.99 29.07 -29.83
N TYR A 308 7.39 30.10 -30.59
CA TYR A 308 6.95 30.33 -31.97
C TYR A 308 8.11 30.47 -32.96
N GLY A 309 8.12 29.62 -33.98
CA GLY A 309 9.12 29.53 -35.06
C GLY A 309 8.74 30.26 -36.35
N GLY A 310 7.62 30.99 -36.39
CA GLY A 310 7.23 31.80 -37.55
C GLY A 310 6.19 31.16 -38.48
N SER A 311 5.68 29.96 -38.17
CA SER A 311 4.56 29.31 -38.87
C SER A 311 3.68 28.52 -37.90
N ALA A 312 2.43 28.23 -38.27
CA ALA A 312 1.50 27.46 -37.44
C ALA A 312 1.99 26.03 -37.14
N SER A 313 2.74 25.40 -38.06
CA SER A 313 3.38 24.09 -37.84
C SER A 313 4.63 24.17 -36.94
N ALA A 314 5.02 25.37 -36.55
CA ALA A 314 6.17 25.66 -35.73
C ALA A 314 5.76 26.52 -34.52
N ASP A 315 4.57 26.25 -33.99
CA ASP A 315 3.95 27.05 -32.93
C ASP A 315 3.52 26.11 -31.80
N ARG A 316 3.91 26.44 -30.56
CA ARG A 316 3.50 25.68 -29.38
C ARG A 316 2.30 26.36 -28.75
N ASN A 317 1.15 25.72 -28.78
CA ASN A 317 -0.08 26.25 -28.19
C ASN A 317 -0.66 25.29 -27.14
N LEU A 318 -1.39 25.86 -26.18
CA LEU A 318 -2.20 25.11 -25.22
C LEU A 318 -3.69 25.41 -25.44
N HIS A 319 -4.52 24.38 -25.37
CA HIS A 319 -5.96 24.48 -25.51
C HIS A 319 -6.64 23.98 -24.25
N VAL A 320 -7.63 24.73 -23.79
CA VAL A 320 -8.63 24.27 -22.83
C VAL A 320 -9.89 23.97 -23.64
N ASP A 321 -10.19 22.69 -23.80
CA ASP A 321 -11.27 22.19 -24.66
C ASP A 321 -12.60 22.04 -23.91
N GLY A 322 -12.57 22.10 -22.58
CA GLY A 322 -13.76 22.07 -21.73
C GLY A 322 -13.45 22.08 -20.25
N ILE A 323 -14.39 22.58 -19.45
CA ILE A 323 -14.30 22.52 -17.98
C ILE A 323 -15.67 22.10 -17.44
N SER A 324 -15.67 21.22 -16.43
CA SER A 324 -16.85 20.93 -15.62
C SER A 324 -16.56 21.11 -14.14
N PHE A 325 -17.56 21.56 -13.38
CA PHE A 325 -17.52 21.68 -11.92
C PHE A 325 -18.58 20.76 -11.32
N ASN A 326 -18.16 19.84 -10.45
CA ASN A 326 -19.00 18.80 -9.83
C ASN A 326 -19.94 18.11 -10.86
N GLY A 327 -19.38 17.74 -12.01
CA GLY A 327 -20.10 17.08 -13.11
C GLY A 327 -20.92 18.02 -14.01
N THR A 328 -21.03 19.30 -13.70
CA THR A 328 -21.75 20.28 -14.53
C THR A 328 -20.79 21.09 -15.39
N ALA A 329 -20.94 21.04 -16.72
CA ALA A 329 -20.10 21.81 -17.65
C ALA A 329 -20.26 23.33 -17.43
N LEU A 330 -19.14 24.05 -17.47
CA LEU A 330 -19.15 25.51 -17.45
C LEU A 330 -19.55 26.03 -18.85
N ALA A 331 -20.48 27.00 -18.90
CA ALA A 331 -20.93 27.58 -20.16
C ALA A 331 -19.83 28.35 -20.92
N ALA A 332 -18.81 28.83 -20.22
CA ALA A 332 -17.61 29.44 -20.77
C ALA A 332 -16.38 28.67 -20.27
N GLY A 333 -16.23 27.43 -20.73
CA GLY A 333 -15.20 26.49 -20.26
C GLY A 333 -14.09 26.20 -21.26
N THR A 334 -13.94 27.00 -22.32
CA THR A 334 -12.94 26.74 -23.39
C THR A 334 -12.07 27.96 -23.66
N ALA A 335 -10.80 27.77 -24.02
CA ALA A 335 -9.89 28.84 -24.40
C ALA A 335 -8.68 28.33 -25.21
N ASP A 336 -8.18 29.16 -26.14
CA ASP A 336 -6.90 28.94 -26.83
C ASP A 336 -5.83 29.87 -26.26
N LEU A 337 -4.72 29.31 -25.79
CA LEU A 337 -3.57 30.04 -25.26
C LEU A 337 -2.42 29.96 -26.27
N LYS A 338 -2.26 31.03 -27.06
CA LYS A 338 -1.25 31.13 -28.14
C LYS A 338 0.03 31.89 -27.75
N SER A 339 0.17 32.19 -26.47
CA SER A 339 1.33 32.84 -25.88
C SER A 339 1.32 32.66 -24.38
N ASN A 340 2.47 32.80 -23.73
CA ASN A 340 2.57 32.76 -22.26
C ASN A 340 1.55 33.68 -21.59
N GLY A 341 0.78 33.15 -20.64
CA GLY A 341 -0.24 33.93 -19.95
C GLY A 341 -1.35 33.07 -19.33
N GLY A 342 -2.14 33.69 -18.45
CA GLY A 342 -3.26 33.06 -17.76
C GLY A 342 -4.61 33.40 -18.38
N VAL A 343 -5.52 32.44 -18.39
CA VAL A 343 -6.95 32.64 -18.68
C VAL A 343 -7.78 32.28 -17.45
N ASP A 344 -8.79 33.10 -17.16
CA ASP A 344 -9.66 32.94 -16.00
C ASP A 344 -11.04 32.37 -16.40
N PHE A 345 -11.52 31.42 -15.62
CA PHE A 345 -12.84 30.80 -15.73
C PHE A 345 -13.59 30.95 -14.41
N GLY A 346 -14.79 31.52 -14.47
CA GLY A 346 -15.65 31.65 -13.30
C GLY A 346 -16.49 30.39 -13.07
N PHE A 347 -16.54 29.91 -11.83
CA PHE A 347 -17.51 28.89 -11.40
C PHE A 347 -18.16 29.31 -10.09
N THR A 348 -19.27 28.66 -9.73
CA THR A 348 -20.00 28.98 -8.50
C THR A 348 -20.42 27.70 -7.81
N LYS A 349 -20.06 27.59 -6.53
CA LYS A 349 -20.57 26.55 -5.65
C LYS A 349 -21.83 27.05 -4.98
N ALA A 350 -22.93 26.33 -5.16
CA ALA A 350 -24.18 26.64 -4.48
C ALA A 350 -23.98 26.54 -2.95
N ALA A 351 -24.63 27.42 -2.20
CA ALA A 351 -24.71 27.26 -0.75
C ALA A 351 -25.45 25.96 -0.44
N VAL A 352 -24.85 25.12 0.41
CA VAL A 352 -25.53 23.95 0.96
C VAL A 352 -26.67 24.48 1.83
N VAL A 353 -27.90 24.29 1.36
CA VAL A 353 -29.09 24.48 2.19
C VAL A 353 -29.25 23.20 2.99
N ASP A 354 -29.19 23.33 4.32
CA ASP A 354 -29.47 22.25 5.27
C ASP A 354 -30.83 21.58 4.96
N GLY A 355 -30.81 20.25 4.87
CA GLY A 355 -32.01 19.40 4.84
C GLY A 355 -32.44 18.85 3.48
N GLY A 356 -32.01 17.64 3.14
CA GLY A 356 -32.65 16.80 2.13
C GLY A 356 -32.02 15.42 2.07
N ALA A 357 -32.73 14.41 2.59
CA ALA A 357 -32.35 13.00 2.47
C ALA A 357 -32.02 12.66 1.01
N SER A 358 -30.87 12.02 0.79
CA SER A 358 -30.58 11.39 -0.49
C SER A 358 -31.70 10.38 -0.80
N THR A 359 -32.27 10.47 -2.01
CA THR A 359 -33.31 9.54 -2.49
C THR A 359 -32.72 8.35 -3.24
N THR A 360 -31.39 8.20 -3.22
CA THR A 360 -30.70 7.08 -3.87
C THR A 360 -30.86 5.84 -2.98
N ALA A 361 -31.32 4.74 -3.56
CA ALA A 361 -31.42 3.48 -2.82
C ALA A 361 -30.01 3.02 -2.39
N GLY A 362 -29.85 2.64 -1.13
CA GLY A 362 -28.56 2.25 -0.57
C GLY A 362 -27.72 3.44 -0.06
N ASP A 363 -28.35 4.59 0.18
CA ASP A 363 -27.69 5.85 0.55
C ASP A 363 -28.34 6.53 1.76
N ALA A 364 -29.31 5.87 2.39
CA ALA A 364 -29.99 6.41 3.56
C ALA A 364 -29.27 6.03 4.86
N ALA A 365 -29.17 6.98 5.78
CA ALA A 365 -28.59 6.78 7.09
C ALA A 365 -29.47 5.88 7.98
N PRO A 366 -28.91 4.85 8.62
CA PRO A 366 -29.53 4.26 9.80
C PRO A 366 -29.61 5.30 10.93
N ALA A 367 -30.66 5.26 11.76
CA ALA A 367 -30.87 6.27 12.80
C ALA A 367 -29.71 6.31 13.81
N ALA A 368 -28.95 7.41 13.82
CA ALA A 368 -27.91 7.71 14.80
C ALA A 368 -28.39 8.73 15.84
N LYS A 369 -27.84 8.63 17.05
CA LYS A 369 -28.03 9.60 18.14
C LYS A 369 -26.67 10.10 18.59
N PHE A 370 -26.52 11.42 18.60
CA PHE A 370 -25.34 12.06 19.16
C PHE A 370 -25.60 12.41 20.63
N GLY A 371 -24.64 12.08 21.49
CA GLY A 371 -24.69 12.45 22.90
C GLY A 371 -24.67 13.97 23.09
N PHE A 372 -25.41 14.47 24.08
CA PHE A 372 -25.44 15.90 24.40
C PHE A 372 -24.24 16.28 25.29
N ALA A 373 -23.39 17.20 24.82
CA ALA A 373 -22.34 17.83 25.64
C ALA A 373 -22.71 19.31 25.91
N PRO A 374 -23.21 19.68 27.11
CA PRO A 374 -23.77 21.01 27.38
C PRO A 374 -22.81 22.20 27.26
N ASN A 375 -21.49 21.98 27.26
CA ASN A 375 -20.50 23.05 27.48
C ASN A 375 -19.62 23.39 26.27
N TYR A 376 -19.81 22.74 25.12
CA TYR A 376 -18.98 22.96 23.94
C TYR A 376 -19.89 23.14 22.75
N GLY A 377 -20.05 24.38 22.26
CA GLY A 377 -20.93 24.74 21.15
C GLY A 377 -20.47 24.18 19.79
N LYS A 378 -20.41 22.86 19.66
CA LYS A 378 -19.94 22.13 18.48
C LYS A 378 -21.05 21.25 17.92
N THR A 379 -21.04 21.07 16.61
CA THR A 379 -22.08 20.36 15.86
C THR A 379 -21.55 18.99 15.41
N ALA A 380 -22.26 17.93 15.79
CA ALA A 380 -22.21 16.68 15.05
C ALA A 380 -22.85 16.90 13.67
N TRP A 381 -22.40 16.18 12.66
CA TRP A 381 -22.90 16.28 11.30
C TRP A 381 -23.09 14.90 10.70
N GLU A 382 -23.92 14.87 9.66
CA GLU A 382 -24.22 13.70 8.84
C GLU A 382 -24.07 14.13 7.38
N GLY A 383 -23.43 13.32 6.57
CA GLY A 383 -23.16 13.64 5.17
C GLY A 383 -22.37 12.54 4.48
N HIS A 384 -21.56 12.92 3.49
CA HIS A 384 -20.72 12.00 2.74
C HIS A 384 -19.26 12.41 2.86
N THR A 385 -18.38 11.42 2.97
CA THR A 385 -16.95 11.62 2.92
C THR A 385 -16.31 10.44 2.22
N THR A 386 -15.30 10.76 1.41
CA THR A 386 -14.49 9.75 0.72
C THR A 386 -13.29 9.36 1.58
N PHE A 387 -13.18 8.07 1.92
CA PHE A 387 -12.02 7.47 2.58
C PHE A 387 -11.41 6.45 1.63
N ASP A 388 -10.10 6.55 1.37
CA ASP A 388 -9.36 5.71 0.41
C ASP A 388 -10.06 5.57 -0.96
N GLY A 389 -10.59 6.68 -1.47
CA GLY A 389 -11.29 6.72 -2.77
C GLY A 389 -12.71 6.13 -2.78
N ALA A 390 -13.17 5.54 -1.68
CA ALA A 390 -14.55 5.06 -1.52
C ALA A 390 -15.40 6.09 -0.78
N ASP A 391 -16.62 6.33 -1.26
CA ASP A 391 -17.58 7.22 -0.61
C ASP A 391 -18.36 6.49 0.50
N TYR A 392 -18.51 7.14 1.65
CA TYR A 392 -19.20 6.62 2.82
C TYR A 392 -20.27 7.59 3.29
N HIS A 393 -21.42 7.04 3.70
CA HIS A 393 -22.36 7.79 4.52
C HIS A 393 -21.71 8.02 5.89
N THR A 394 -21.34 9.27 6.15
CA THR A 394 -20.45 9.65 7.24
C THR A 394 -21.19 10.42 8.31
N PHE A 395 -20.96 10.02 9.55
CA PHE A 395 -21.31 10.78 10.74
C PHE A 395 -20.01 11.35 11.31
N GLY A 396 -19.94 12.64 11.57
CA GLY A 396 -18.74 13.26 12.10
C GLY A 396 -19.02 14.22 13.24
N ALA A 397 -17.97 14.55 13.99
CA ALA A 397 -18.02 15.57 15.02
C ALA A 397 -16.90 16.58 14.82
N THR A 398 -17.20 17.86 15.02
CA THR A 398 -16.19 18.92 14.89
C THR A 398 -15.47 19.18 16.21
N GLY A 399 -14.18 19.54 16.10
CA GLY A 399 -13.34 20.12 17.13
C GLY A 399 -12.54 19.13 17.99
N ALA A 400 -11.78 19.69 18.95
CA ALA A 400 -10.86 18.95 19.82
C ALA A 400 -11.43 17.63 20.36
N TRP A 401 -10.73 16.53 20.05
CA TRP A 401 -11.21 15.17 20.19
C TRP A 401 -11.61 14.74 21.60
N ASN A 402 -11.07 15.32 22.67
CA ASN A 402 -11.53 15.01 24.04
C ASN A 402 -12.93 15.57 24.38
N ASP A 403 -13.39 16.54 23.61
CA ASP A 403 -14.62 17.29 23.86
C ASP A 403 -15.70 16.96 22.80
N THR A 404 -15.49 15.93 21.97
CA THR A 404 -16.49 15.51 20.98
C THR A 404 -17.57 14.63 21.61
N PRO A 405 -18.82 14.70 21.12
CA PRO A 405 -19.90 13.86 21.63
C PRO A 405 -19.60 12.37 21.43
N ALA A 406 -20.36 11.51 22.10
CA ALA A 406 -20.43 10.10 21.71
C ALA A 406 -21.42 9.94 20.55
N VAL A 407 -21.19 8.95 19.69
CA VAL A 407 -22.20 8.48 18.73
C VAL A 407 -22.78 7.15 19.20
N LEU A 408 -24.11 7.06 19.18
CA LEU A 408 -24.87 5.83 19.39
C LEU A 408 -25.67 5.52 18.13
N MET A 409 -25.46 4.35 17.54
CA MET A 409 -26.27 3.85 16.43
C MET A 409 -26.80 2.47 16.77
N ALA A 410 -28.11 2.28 16.68
CA ALA A 410 -28.76 0.99 16.95
C ALA A 410 -30.12 0.91 16.23
N PRO A 411 -30.13 0.81 14.88
CA PRO A 411 -31.37 0.62 14.14
C PRO A 411 -32.09 -0.66 14.58
N THR A 412 -33.42 -0.61 14.72
CA THR A 412 -34.23 -1.79 15.08
C THR A 412 -34.61 -2.65 13.87
N SER A 413 -34.32 -2.19 12.65
CA SER A 413 -34.61 -2.86 11.39
C SER A 413 -33.69 -2.33 10.30
N TRP A 414 -33.36 -3.14 9.31
CA TRP A 414 -32.62 -2.71 8.13
C TRP A 414 -33.49 -2.77 6.88
N THR A 415 -33.32 -1.80 5.99
CA THR A 415 -34.02 -1.76 4.70
C THR A 415 -33.00 -1.65 3.59
N ALA A 416 -33.35 -2.11 2.38
CA ALA A 416 -32.48 -2.00 1.20
C ALA A 416 -32.17 -0.54 0.80
N GLY A 417 -32.85 0.44 1.39
CA GLY A 417 -32.54 1.85 1.20
C GLY A 417 -31.34 2.34 2.02
N PHE A 418 -30.93 1.61 3.08
CA PHE A 418 -29.85 2.04 3.94
C PHE A 418 -28.47 1.85 3.31
N ALA A 419 -27.58 2.79 3.62
CA ALA A 419 -26.18 2.73 3.24
C ALA A 419 -25.50 1.50 3.83
N SER A 420 -24.79 0.76 2.97
CA SER A 420 -23.91 -0.33 3.37
C SER A 420 -22.50 0.15 3.71
N LYS A 421 -22.13 1.36 3.31
CA LYS A 421 -20.86 2.01 3.63
C LYS A 421 -21.07 3.12 4.65
N LEU A 422 -20.62 2.90 5.88
CA LEU A 422 -20.81 3.82 7.00
C LEU A 422 -19.47 4.28 7.55
N ALA A 423 -19.30 5.58 7.77
CA ALA A 423 -18.11 6.11 8.41
C ALA A 423 -18.45 6.92 9.67
N PHE A 424 -17.59 6.82 10.67
CA PHE A 424 -17.71 7.54 11.94
C PHE A 424 -16.40 8.26 12.20
N ASP A 425 -16.46 9.59 12.21
CA ASP A 425 -15.29 10.44 12.29
C ASP A 425 -15.24 11.27 13.59
N ASN A 426 -14.07 11.27 14.22
CA ASN A 426 -13.67 12.15 15.32
C ASN A 426 -14.54 12.03 16.58
N PHE A 427 -14.93 10.81 16.98
CA PHE A 427 -15.70 10.56 18.20
C PHE A 427 -14.82 10.10 19.38
N VAL A 428 -15.03 10.69 20.57
CA VAL A 428 -14.49 10.16 21.83
C VAL A 428 -14.94 8.72 22.07
N ARG A 429 -16.18 8.40 21.68
CA ARG A 429 -16.77 7.08 21.87
C ARG A 429 -17.77 6.78 20.76
N ALA A 430 -17.65 5.60 20.16
CA ALA A 430 -18.60 5.09 19.18
C ALA A 430 -19.23 3.80 19.69
N ASP A 431 -20.54 3.82 19.96
CA ASP A 431 -21.33 2.63 20.28
C ASP A 431 -22.28 2.34 19.13
N ILE A 432 -21.95 1.35 18.32
CA ILE A 432 -22.61 1.07 17.05
C ILE A 432 -23.09 -0.38 17.07
N ASP A 433 -24.37 -0.58 16.84
CA ASP A 433 -25.00 -1.89 16.82
C ASP A 433 -25.80 -2.05 15.52
N LEU A 434 -25.19 -2.73 14.55
CA LEU A 434 -25.70 -2.92 13.19
C LEU A 434 -26.25 -4.34 12.97
N HIS A 435 -26.44 -5.15 14.02
CA HIS A 435 -26.96 -6.52 13.89
C HIS A 435 -28.26 -6.60 13.07
N ALA A 436 -29.08 -5.54 13.11
CA ALA A 436 -30.33 -5.46 12.37
C ALA A 436 -30.14 -5.51 10.84
N ALA A 437 -28.92 -5.26 10.33
CA ALA A 437 -28.54 -5.45 8.93
C ALA A 437 -28.74 -6.89 8.45
N GLY A 438 -28.73 -7.87 9.36
CA GLY A 438 -28.83 -9.29 9.02
C GLY A 438 -27.73 -9.65 8.03
N SER A 439 -28.05 -10.36 6.96
CA SER A 439 -27.08 -10.83 5.96
C SER A 439 -26.58 -9.75 4.98
N GLN A 440 -26.88 -8.48 5.20
CA GLN A 440 -26.38 -7.40 4.35
C GLN A 440 -24.91 -7.16 4.67
N ALA A 441 -24.04 -7.29 3.67
CA ALA A 441 -22.63 -6.93 3.79
C ALA A 441 -22.47 -5.42 4.03
N LEU A 442 -21.66 -5.06 5.02
CA LEU A 442 -21.36 -3.71 5.45
C LEU A 442 -19.87 -3.39 5.29
N ASP A 443 -19.56 -2.12 5.12
CA ASP A 443 -18.21 -1.56 5.11
C ASP A 443 -18.19 -0.39 6.10
N VAL A 444 -17.57 -0.59 7.25
CA VAL A 444 -17.63 0.32 8.40
C VAL A 444 -16.26 0.92 8.67
N MET A 445 -16.16 2.24 8.54
CA MET A 445 -14.94 2.99 8.81
C MET A 445 -15.05 3.75 10.12
N LEU A 446 -14.13 3.51 11.05
CA LEU A 446 -13.98 4.29 12.28
C LEU A 446 -12.68 5.10 12.16
N VAL A 447 -12.80 6.35 11.73
CA VAL A 447 -11.65 7.28 11.68
C VAL A 447 -11.68 8.08 12.97
N SER A 448 -10.61 7.98 13.77
CA SER A 448 -10.50 8.75 15.01
C SER A 448 -11.59 8.47 16.05
N ALA A 449 -12.03 7.22 16.16
CA ALA A 449 -12.81 6.76 17.31
C ALA A 449 -11.85 6.30 18.43
N LYS A 450 -11.97 6.84 19.65
CA LYS A 450 -11.05 6.44 20.75
C LYS A 450 -11.34 5.04 21.26
N ARG A 451 -12.62 4.76 21.52
CA ARG A 451 -13.09 3.56 22.24
C ARG A 451 -14.57 3.35 21.95
N GLY A 452 -15.09 2.23 22.43
CA GLY A 452 -16.52 1.96 22.37
C GLY A 452 -16.80 0.52 22.00
N ALA A 453 -17.90 0.30 21.30
CA ALA A 453 -18.31 -1.01 20.84
C ALA A 453 -18.91 -0.93 19.44
N VAL A 454 -18.57 -1.87 18.57
CA VAL A 454 -19.21 -2.10 17.28
C VAL A 454 -19.71 -3.53 17.22
N THR A 455 -20.97 -3.73 16.84
CA THR A 455 -21.54 -5.03 16.51
C THR A 455 -22.03 -4.98 15.07
N LEU A 456 -21.53 -5.89 14.24
CA LEU A 456 -21.85 -5.97 12.81
C LEU A 456 -23.03 -6.94 12.57
N GLY A 457 -23.44 -7.05 11.31
CA GLY A 457 -24.51 -7.95 10.88
C GLY A 457 -24.00 -9.37 10.65
N ASP A 458 -24.87 -10.22 10.12
CA ASP A 458 -24.54 -11.57 9.65
C ASP A 458 -23.98 -11.57 8.20
N GLY A 459 -23.79 -10.40 7.59
CA GLY A 459 -23.18 -10.24 6.27
C GLY A 459 -21.69 -10.52 6.30
N SER A 460 -21.05 -10.56 5.13
CA SER A 460 -19.59 -10.50 5.04
C SER A 460 -19.16 -9.04 5.17
N ASP A 461 -18.84 -8.64 6.40
CA ASP A 461 -18.67 -7.25 6.77
C ASP A 461 -17.19 -6.88 6.86
N HIS A 462 -16.88 -5.67 6.41
CA HIS A 462 -15.56 -5.07 6.55
C HIS A 462 -15.63 -3.98 7.63
N LEU A 463 -14.65 -3.97 8.54
CA LEU A 463 -14.47 -2.89 9.50
C LEU A 463 -13.02 -2.44 9.53
N THR A 464 -12.79 -1.14 9.32
CA THR A 464 -11.49 -0.52 9.53
C THR A 464 -11.55 0.44 10.71
N TRP A 465 -10.66 0.26 11.69
CA TRP A 465 -10.49 1.18 12.80
C TRP A 465 -9.11 1.82 12.77
N VAL A 466 -9.10 3.13 12.51
CA VAL A 466 -7.91 3.97 12.71
C VAL A 466 -7.92 4.38 14.19
N ALA A 467 -7.09 3.72 14.97
CA ALA A 467 -6.99 3.88 16.41
C ALA A 467 -6.18 5.13 16.76
N HIS A 468 -6.76 6.00 17.58
CA HIS A 468 -6.11 7.21 18.10
C HIS A 468 -5.97 7.15 19.63
N SER A 469 -5.05 7.93 20.19
CA SER A 469 -4.95 8.22 21.63
C SER A 469 -4.21 9.53 21.89
N ASN A 470 -4.55 10.18 23.00
CA ASN A 470 -3.96 11.45 23.43
C ASN A 470 -3.12 11.34 24.70
N ALA A 471 -2.95 10.14 25.25
CA ALA A 471 -2.32 9.94 26.55
C ALA A 471 -1.27 8.83 26.51
N SER A 472 -0.13 9.09 27.16
CA SER A 472 0.75 8.07 27.69
C SER A 472 0.19 7.54 29.01
N GLY A 473 -0.08 6.23 29.09
CA GLY A 473 -0.40 5.54 30.35
C GLY A 473 -1.87 5.58 30.82
N ALA A 474 -2.84 5.93 29.97
CA ALA A 474 -4.25 5.72 30.30
C ALA A 474 -4.59 4.20 30.26
N THR A 475 -5.48 3.76 31.16
CA THR A 475 -6.16 2.45 31.03
C THR A 475 -6.64 2.30 29.59
N ALA A 476 -6.22 1.22 28.91
CA ALA A 476 -6.26 1.09 27.46
C ALA A 476 -7.58 1.55 26.81
N ASN A 477 -7.47 2.28 25.72
CA ASN A 477 -8.61 2.69 24.91
C ASN A 477 -9.11 1.47 24.12
N THR A 478 -10.12 0.79 24.68
CA THR A 478 -10.66 -0.43 24.07
C THR A 478 -11.78 -0.13 23.08
N MET A 479 -11.66 -0.63 21.86
CA MET A 479 -12.79 -0.82 20.95
C MET A 479 -13.17 -2.29 20.97
N ALA A 480 -14.38 -2.60 21.44
CA ALA A 480 -14.94 -3.94 21.35
C ALA A 480 -15.61 -4.11 19.99
N ILE A 481 -15.18 -5.08 19.19
CA ILE A 481 -15.68 -5.30 17.83
C ILE A 481 -16.28 -6.71 17.81
N LYS A 482 -17.54 -6.83 17.46
CA LYS A 482 -18.24 -8.11 17.34
C LYS A 482 -18.72 -8.27 15.91
N THR A 483 -18.26 -9.32 15.25
CA THR A 483 -18.71 -9.68 13.92
C THR A 483 -19.84 -10.71 13.99
N GLY A 484 -20.50 -10.97 12.87
CA GLY A 484 -21.62 -11.91 12.80
C GLY A 484 -21.21 -13.22 12.14
N ALA A 485 -22.11 -13.77 11.32
CA ALA A 485 -21.94 -15.09 10.73
C ALA A 485 -21.26 -15.13 9.36
N GLY A 486 -21.13 -14.01 8.64
CA GLY A 486 -20.51 -13.98 7.33
C GLY A 486 -19.00 -14.08 7.41
N ASP A 487 -18.34 -14.06 6.24
CA ASP A 487 -16.88 -13.99 6.20
C ASP A 487 -16.45 -12.53 6.41
N ASP A 488 -16.00 -12.20 7.62
CA ASP A 488 -15.75 -10.82 8.07
C ASP A 488 -14.26 -10.43 8.02
N VAL A 489 -13.98 -9.14 7.79
CA VAL A 489 -12.63 -8.57 7.74
C VAL A 489 -12.51 -7.38 8.67
N VAL A 490 -11.62 -7.46 9.66
CA VAL A 490 -11.33 -6.37 10.60
C VAL A 490 -9.89 -5.88 10.41
N LYS A 491 -9.73 -4.60 10.08
CA LYS A 491 -8.41 -3.94 10.05
C LYS A 491 -8.31 -2.94 11.19
N VAL A 492 -7.22 -3.01 11.96
CA VAL A 492 -6.89 -2.03 12.99
C VAL A 492 -5.54 -1.43 12.67
N THR A 493 -5.47 -0.10 12.58
CA THR A 493 -4.23 0.61 12.30
C THR A 493 -4.08 1.79 13.24
N ALA A 494 -2.84 2.14 13.58
CA ALA A 494 -2.58 3.32 14.39
C ALA A 494 -2.58 4.58 13.52
N ALA A 495 -3.08 5.68 14.08
CA ALA A 495 -3.03 7.00 13.47
C ALA A 495 -1.69 7.35 12.81
N GLY A 496 -0.57 7.09 13.50
CA GLY A 496 0.76 7.44 12.99
C GLY A 496 1.24 6.59 11.81
N LEU A 497 0.51 5.53 11.45
CA LEU A 497 0.86 4.57 10.39
C LEU A 497 -0.12 4.62 9.21
N SER A 498 -1.28 5.26 9.38
CA SER A 498 -2.35 5.23 8.39
C SER A 498 -2.36 6.49 7.52
N SER A 499 -2.50 6.31 6.21
CA SER A 499 -2.81 7.40 5.26
C SER A 499 -4.13 8.10 5.58
N LEU A 500 -5.09 7.38 6.20
CA LEU A 500 -6.38 7.91 6.64
C LEU A 500 -6.25 8.88 7.82
N ALA A 501 -5.09 8.95 8.48
CA ALA A 501 -4.85 9.86 9.59
C ALA A 501 -4.70 11.33 9.16
N ASP A 502 -4.49 11.59 7.86
CA ASP A 502 -4.53 12.94 7.30
C ASP A 502 -5.90 13.60 7.48
N TYR A 503 -6.97 12.79 7.47
CA TYR A 503 -8.34 13.24 7.75
C TYR A 503 -8.51 13.63 9.24
N ASP A 504 -7.83 12.93 10.16
CA ASP A 504 -7.82 13.33 11.59
C ASP A 504 -7.11 14.67 11.81
N ARG A 505 -6.07 14.96 11.03
CA ARG A 505 -5.27 16.20 11.20
C ARG A 505 -6.13 17.45 10.97
N THR A 506 -7.10 17.39 10.06
CA THR A 506 -7.99 18.53 9.76
C THR A 506 -8.97 18.81 10.90
N ASP A 507 -9.49 17.78 11.56
CA ASP A 507 -10.54 17.90 12.57
C ASP A 507 -10.02 18.02 14.01
N ASN A 508 -8.88 17.38 14.28
CA ASN A 508 -8.31 17.28 15.61
C ASN A 508 -7.17 18.27 15.90
N GLY A 509 -6.64 18.92 14.86
CA GLY A 509 -5.66 20.01 14.97
C GLY A 509 -4.45 19.64 15.83
N SER A 510 -4.19 20.42 16.90
CA SER A 510 -3.01 20.24 17.77
C SER A 510 -3.06 19.01 18.69
N LEU A 511 -4.18 18.29 18.73
CA LEU A 511 -4.32 17.04 19.49
C LEU A 511 -4.00 15.81 18.65
N TYR A 512 -3.85 15.97 17.34
CA TYR A 512 -3.30 14.94 16.46
C TYR A 512 -1.88 14.60 16.88
N ASN A 513 -1.60 13.31 17.06
CA ASN A 513 -0.26 12.81 17.27
C ASN A 513 0.09 11.86 16.13
N GLY A 514 0.72 12.38 15.07
CA GLY A 514 1.19 11.59 13.94
C GLY A 514 2.33 10.62 14.27
N SER A 515 2.83 10.62 15.51
CA SER A 515 3.75 9.60 16.02
C SER A 515 3.04 8.55 16.90
N TYR A 516 1.70 8.59 16.97
CA TYR A 516 0.95 7.60 17.73
C TYR A 516 0.96 6.25 17.01
N ASP A 517 1.64 5.28 17.62
CA ASP A 517 1.82 3.94 17.08
C ASP A 517 0.79 2.93 17.58
N GLY A 518 -0.23 3.34 18.34
CA GLY A 518 -1.27 2.41 18.81
C GLY A 518 -1.05 1.83 20.21
N ARG A 519 0.09 2.06 20.87
CA ARG A 519 0.49 1.38 22.14
C ARG A 519 -0.44 1.51 23.35
N TYR A 520 -1.49 2.33 23.25
CA TYR A 520 -2.50 2.52 24.31
C TYR A 520 -3.91 2.12 23.85
N SER A 521 -4.04 1.52 22.67
CA SER A 521 -5.29 1.01 22.12
C SER A 521 -5.37 -0.50 22.30
N VAL A 522 -6.58 -0.99 22.56
CA VAL A 522 -6.90 -2.41 22.56
C VAL A 522 -8.02 -2.63 21.55
N ALA A 523 -7.78 -3.49 20.57
CA ALA A 523 -8.82 -4.06 19.73
C ALA A 523 -9.30 -5.36 20.39
N ASP A 524 -10.50 -5.34 20.96
CA ASP A 524 -11.15 -6.51 21.56
C ASP A 524 -12.14 -7.08 20.54
N VAL A 525 -11.67 -8.02 19.72
CA VAL A 525 -12.38 -8.53 18.55
C VAL A 525 -12.98 -9.89 18.88
N THR A 526 -14.28 -10.04 18.66
CA THR A 526 -15.01 -11.30 18.74
C THR A 526 -15.60 -11.64 17.39
N PHE A 527 -15.13 -12.72 16.80
CA PHE A 527 -15.68 -13.29 15.58
C PHE A 527 -16.90 -14.16 15.88
N GLY A 528 -17.83 -14.23 14.93
CA GLY A 528 -18.97 -15.12 15.00
C GLY A 528 -18.69 -16.47 14.34
N SER A 529 -19.51 -16.82 13.35
CA SER A 529 -19.27 -17.95 12.47
C SER A 529 -18.81 -17.42 11.12
N GLY A 530 -18.26 -18.26 10.23
CA GLY A 530 -17.75 -17.80 8.94
C GLY A 530 -16.25 -18.00 8.82
N LYS A 531 -15.64 -17.35 7.83
CA LYS A 531 -14.19 -17.27 7.68
C LYS A 531 -13.76 -15.83 7.93
N ASP A 532 -13.29 -15.58 9.14
CA ASP A 532 -13.06 -14.23 9.63
C ASP A 532 -11.57 -13.91 9.68
N SER A 533 -11.25 -12.63 9.49
CA SER A 533 -9.87 -12.15 9.52
C SER A 533 -9.70 -10.87 10.32
N VAL A 534 -8.60 -10.77 11.06
CA VAL A 534 -8.17 -9.52 11.71
C VAL A 534 -6.69 -9.26 11.47
N THR A 535 -6.37 -8.02 11.11
CA THR A 535 -4.99 -7.54 11.01
C THR A 535 -4.82 -6.30 11.87
N VAL A 536 -3.81 -6.30 12.74
CA VAL A 536 -3.44 -5.16 13.58
C VAL A 536 -2.07 -4.63 13.16
N GLU A 537 -2.00 -3.33 12.88
CA GLU A 537 -0.76 -2.62 12.58
C GLU A 537 -0.31 -1.78 13.78
N GLY A 538 1.02 -1.63 13.95
CA GLY A 538 1.59 -0.87 15.05
C GLY A 538 1.48 -1.59 16.39
N MET A 539 1.57 -0.85 17.49
CA MET A 539 1.65 -1.33 18.87
C MET A 539 0.29 -1.54 19.55
N ALA A 540 -0.82 -1.45 18.80
CA ALA A 540 -2.15 -1.73 19.36
C ALA A 540 -2.22 -3.18 19.83
N LYS A 541 -2.79 -3.40 21.01
CA LYS A 541 -2.98 -4.75 21.53
C LYS A 541 -4.22 -5.39 20.90
N LEU A 542 -4.09 -6.58 20.35
CA LEU A 542 -5.19 -7.45 19.97
C LEU A 542 -5.62 -8.32 21.17
N VAL A 543 -6.92 -8.38 21.41
CA VAL A 543 -7.58 -9.45 22.16
C VAL A 543 -8.58 -10.09 21.21
N LEU A 544 -8.23 -11.24 20.67
CA LEU A 544 -9.07 -11.98 19.73
C LEU A 544 -9.82 -13.10 20.44
N HIS A 545 -11.12 -13.16 20.19
CA HIS A 545 -12.00 -14.30 20.42
C HIS A 545 -12.42 -14.86 19.06
N ALA A 546 -11.74 -15.92 18.59
CA ALA A 546 -11.84 -16.41 17.21
C ALA A 546 -13.17 -17.11 16.87
N GLY A 547 -14.04 -17.33 17.86
CA GLY A 547 -15.40 -17.81 17.61
C GLY A 547 -15.47 -19.28 17.18
N SER A 548 -16.46 -19.60 16.35
CA SER A 548 -16.70 -20.97 15.86
C SER A 548 -16.35 -21.17 14.39
N GLY A 549 -16.14 -20.07 13.68
CA GLY A 549 -15.68 -20.03 12.29
C GLY A 549 -14.18 -20.27 12.15
N ALA A 550 -13.70 -20.39 10.92
CA ALA A 550 -12.26 -20.39 10.68
C ALA A 550 -11.73 -18.96 10.86
N ALA A 551 -10.66 -18.77 11.61
CA ALA A 551 -10.13 -17.46 11.94
C ALA A 551 -8.69 -17.31 11.46
N THR A 552 -8.41 -16.24 10.72
CA THR A 552 -7.04 -15.80 10.40
C THR A 552 -6.73 -14.52 11.17
N ALA A 553 -5.62 -14.47 11.89
CA ALA A 553 -5.29 -13.28 12.66
C ALA A 553 -3.81 -12.94 12.61
N VAL A 554 -3.52 -11.66 12.44
CA VAL A 554 -2.17 -11.10 12.50
C VAL A 554 -2.16 -10.03 13.59
N GLY A 555 -1.43 -10.31 14.67
CA GLY A 555 -1.12 -9.37 15.72
C GLY A 555 -0.12 -8.30 15.28
N GLY A 556 -0.02 -7.26 16.09
CA GLY A 556 0.84 -6.12 15.82
C GLY A 556 2.20 -6.23 16.51
N GLY A 557 2.70 -5.08 16.98
CA GLY A 557 3.80 -4.97 17.94
C GLY A 557 3.35 -4.98 19.41
N GLY A 558 2.04 -5.13 19.65
CA GLY A 558 1.41 -5.17 20.98
C GLY A 558 1.76 -6.43 21.75
N SER A 559 1.25 -6.59 22.98
CA SER A 559 1.28 -7.90 23.65
C SER A 559 -0.09 -8.52 23.55
N ASP A 560 -0.25 -9.36 22.55
CA ASP A 560 -1.52 -9.79 22.01
C ASP A 560 -2.04 -11.05 22.68
N GLN A 561 -3.35 -11.26 22.58
CA GLN A 561 -4.01 -12.42 23.13
C GLN A 561 -4.95 -13.03 22.10
N PHE A 562 -4.72 -14.30 21.78
CA PHE A 562 -5.51 -15.06 20.82
C PHE A 562 -6.24 -16.16 21.56
N ILE A 563 -7.57 -16.16 21.55
CA ILE A 563 -8.40 -17.21 22.14
C ILE A 563 -8.98 -18.00 20.96
N ALA A 564 -8.44 -19.20 20.76
CA ALA A 564 -8.57 -19.95 19.52
C ALA A 564 -10.02 -20.30 19.13
N GLY A 565 -10.92 -20.42 20.11
CA GLY A 565 -12.30 -20.81 19.85
C GLY A 565 -12.38 -22.26 19.35
N THR A 566 -13.51 -22.68 18.78
CA THR A 566 -13.74 -24.07 18.35
C THR A 566 -13.48 -24.31 16.86
N GLY A 567 -13.26 -23.24 16.09
CA GLY A 567 -12.98 -23.32 14.66
C GLY A 567 -11.48 -23.43 14.36
N MET A 568 -11.13 -23.57 13.08
CA MET A 568 -9.71 -23.64 12.70
C MET A 568 -9.05 -22.27 12.83
N GLY A 569 -7.99 -22.17 13.64
CA GLY A 569 -7.22 -20.94 13.82
C GLY A 569 -5.94 -20.91 13.00
N ASN A 570 -5.62 -19.77 12.38
CA ASN A 570 -4.33 -19.49 11.75
C ASN A 570 -3.81 -18.14 12.24
N PHE A 571 -2.86 -18.15 13.16
CA PHE A 571 -2.47 -16.97 13.93
C PHE A 571 -0.98 -16.62 13.75
N THR A 572 -0.72 -15.35 13.57
CA THR A 572 0.62 -14.73 13.65
C THR A 572 0.58 -13.77 14.83
N GLY A 573 1.42 -14.01 15.84
CA GLY A 573 1.50 -13.17 17.04
C GLY A 573 2.02 -11.77 16.75
N GLY A 574 2.99 -11.67 15.84
CA GLY A 574 3.71 -10.44 15.56
C GLY A 574 4.86 -10.23 16.54
N ALA A 575 5.23 -8.97 16.74
CA ALA A 575 6.23 -8.64 17.76
C ALA A 575 5.52 -8.41 19.09
N GLY A 576 6.09 -8.87 20.20
CA GLY A 576 5.37 -8.73 21.45
C GLY A 576 5.70 -9.79 22.47
N LYS A 577 4.80 -9.94 23.42
CA LYS A 577 4.75 -11.08 24.35
C LYS A 577 3.36 -11.65 24.26
N ASP A 578 3.19 -12.56 23.31
CA ASP A 578 1.86 -12.94 22.89
C ASP A 578 1.39 -14.17 23.63
N THR A 579 0.09 -14.24 23.87
CA THR A 579 -0.53 -15.35 24.60
C THR A 579 -1.61 -16.00 23.75
N PHE A 580 -1.38 -17.26 23.41
CA PHE A 580 -2.34 -18.10 22.70
C PHE A 580 -3.06 -18.98 23.71
N VAL A 581 -4.37 -18.79 23.84
CA VAL A 581 -5.22 -19.42 24.85
C VAL A 581 -6.03 -20.55 24.21
N PHE A 582 -5.92 -21.74 24.79
CA PHE A 582 -6.60 -22.96 24.39
C PHE A 582 -7.39 -23.54 25.56
N ASN A 583 -8.61 -23.96 25.29
CA ASN A 583 -9.49 -24.71 26.17
C ASN A 583 -9.63 -26.14 25.64
N ALA A 584 -10.17 -27.03 26.47
CA ALA A 584 -10.61 -28.33 25.97
C ALA A 584 -11.73 -28.13 24.94
N HIS A 585 -11.65 -28.86 23.82
CA HIS A 585 -12.57 -28.82 22.67
C HIS A 585 -12.43 -27.61 21.73
N ASP A 586 -11.31 -26.91 21.74
CA ASP A 586 -11.01 -25.80 20.82
C ASP A 586 -10.61 -26.29 19.42
N GLY A 587 -10.32 -27.58 19.22
CA GLY A 587 -10.01 -28.15 17.92
C GLY A 587 -8.55 -27.92 17.51
N HIS A 588 -8.31 -27.35 16.32
CA HIS A 588 -6.97 -27.22 15.75
C HIS A 588 -6.60 -25.77 15.40
N ALA A 589 -5.39 -25.35 15.76
CA ALA A 589 -4.83 -24.06 15.35
C ALA A 589 -3.38 -24.18 14.87
N VAL A 590 -2.99 -23.25 13.99
CA VAL A 590 -1.62 -23.04 13.53
C VAL A 590 -1.14 -21.69 14.05
N ILE A 591 0.03 -21.66 14.69
CA ILE A 591 0.73 -20.43 15.07
C ILE A 591 1.99 -20.32 14.21
N GLN A 592 2.11 -19.22 13.45
CA GLN A 592 3.09 -19.06 12.39
C GLN A 592 4.49 -18.64 12.88
N ASP A 593 4.56 -17.89 13.98
CA ASP A 593 5.76 -17.16 14.41
C ASP A 593 6.05 -17.28 15.91
N PHE A 594 5.59 -18.37 16.56
CA PHE A 594 5.75 -18.57 17.99
C PHE A 594 7.22 -18.46 18.44
N THR A 595 7.51 -17.48 19.29
CA THR A 595 8.84 -17.20 19.82
C THR A 595 9.01 -17.79 21.23
N ALA A 596 9.65 -18.96 21.32
CA ALA A 596 9.93 -19.62 22.59
C ALA A 596 10.72 -18.72 23.57
N GLY A 597 10.35 -18.75 24.84
CA GLY A 597 10.88 -17.87 25.89
C GLY A 597 10.16 -16.52 26.00
N THR A 598 9.56 -16.04 24.92
CA THR A 598 8.83 -14.77 24.86
C THR A 598 7.33 -15.01 24.96
N ASP A 599 6.79 -15.79 24.02
CA ASP A 599 5.36 -16.08 23.92
C ASP A 599 4.92 -17.17 24.87
N LYS A 600 3.60 -17.28 25.05
CA LYS A 600 2.96 -18.23 25.95
C LYS A 600 1.82 -18.98 25.28
N LEU A 601 1.81 -20.29 25.47
CA LEU A 601 0.60 -21.10 25.32
C LEU A 601 -0.07 -21.18 26.68
N LYS A 602 -1.33 -20.75 26.78
CA LYS A 602 -2.13 -20.86 27.99
C LYS A 602 -3.21 -21.91 27.79
N PHE A 603 -3.19 -22.94 28.61
CA PHE A 603 -4.19 -23.98 28.62
C PHE A 603 -5.12 -23.81 29.82
N THR A 604 -6.43 -23.74 29.58
CA THR A 604 -7.45 -23.59 30.62
C THR A 604 -8.15 -24.92 30.88
N GLY A 605 -8.22 -25.35 32.14
CA GLY A 605 -8.85 -26.63 32.51
C GLY A 605 -8.03 -27.88 32.15
N LEU A 606 -6.76 -27.70 31.79
CA LEU A 606 -5.81 -28.76 31.45
C LEU A 606 -4.58 -28.68 32.37
N THR A 607 -3.82 -29.76 32.44
CA THR A 607 -2.56 -29.84 33.19
C THR A 607 -1.40 -30.17 32.27
N SER A 608 -0.17 -29.99 32.75
CA SER A 608 1.02 -30.37 31.97
C SER A 608 1.08 -31.86 31.61
N ALA A 609 0.33 -32.71 32.33
CA ALA A 609 0.25 -34.14 32.01
C ALA A 609 -0.59 -34.41 30.75
N ASP A 610 -1.48 -33.48 30.39
CA ASP A 610 -2.36 -33.58 29.22
C ASP A 610 -1.68 -33.09 27.93
N ILE A 611 -0.47 -32.53 28.03
CA ILE A 611 0.24 -31.93 26.90
C ILE A 611 1.28 -32.90 26.33
N HIS A 612 1.18 -33.16 25.04
CA HIS A 612 2.13 -34.00 24.31
C HIS A 612 2.67 -33.25 23.10
N THR A 613 3.97 -33.33 22.87
CA THR A 613 4.62 -32.64 21.75
C THR A 613 5.32 -33.63 20.83
N LYS A 614 5.21 -33.43 19.52
CA LYS A 614 6.01 -34.14 18.52
C LYS A 614 6.42 -33.18 17.41
N THR A 615 7.59 -33.41 16.82
CA THR A 615 7.95 -32.74 15.57
C THR A 615 6.98 -33.17 14.48
N ALA A 616 6.50 -32.21 13.68
CA ALA A 616 5.57 -32.46 12.60
C ALA A 616 5.84 -31.50 11.43
N THR A 617 5.20 -31.78 10.30
CA THR A 617 5.17 -30.89 9.15
C THR A 617 3.72 -30.66 8.78
N GLU A 618 3.31 -29.40 8.70
CA GLU A 618 1.96 -28.99 8.31
C GLU A 618 2.07 -27.88 7.26
N GLY A 619 1.28 -27.98 6.18
CA GLY A 619 1.37 -27.02 5.08
C GLY A 619 2.75 -26.94 4.40
N GLY A 620 3.61 -27.96 4.54
CA GLY A 620 4.99 -27.96 4.05
C GLY A 620 5.99 -27.29 5.00
N VAL A 621 5.54 -26.73 6.13
CA VAL A 621 6.38 -26.08 7.13
C VAL A 621 6.71 -27.07 8.25
N SER A 622 7.98 -27.17 8.62
CA SER A 622 8.43 -27.98 9.76
C SER A 622 8.19 -27.23 11.07
N GLY A 623 7.78 -27.94 12.12
CA GLY A 623 7.48 -27.33 13.41
C GLY A 623 7.17 -28.35 14.51
N LEU A 624 6.51 -27.88 15.55
CA LEU A 624 6.12 -28.69 16.72
C LEU A 624 4.61 -28.79 16.80
N LEU A 625 4.07 -30.00 16.68
CA LEU A 625 2.67 -30.27 16.99
C LEU A 625 2.53 -30.52 18.48
N VAL A 626 1.73 -29.69 19.14
CA VAL A 626 1.29 -29.85 20.51
C VAL A 626 -0.13 -30.41 20.48
N THR A 627 -0.29 -31.66 20.88
CA THR A 627 -1.60 -32.29 21.08
C THR A 627 -1.97 -32.21 22.55
N TYR A 628 -3.22 -31.93 22.84
CA TYR A 628 -3.75 -31.87 24.20
C TYR A 628 -5.12 -32.54 24.27
N ASP A 629 -5.53 -32.88 25.50
CA ASP A 629 -6.79 -33.54 25.83
C ASP A 629 -7.02 -34.93 25.17
N THR A 630 -8.19 -35.52 25.44
CA THR A 630 -8.57 -36.84 24.91
C THR A 630 -9.39 -36.76 23.61
N ALA A 631 -9.81 -35.57 23.19
CA ALA A 631 -10.56 -35.30 21.97
C ALA A 631 -9.63 -35.19 20.75
N GLY A 632 -8.32 -34.99 20.96
CA GLY A 632 -7.33 -34.92 19.90
C GLY A 632 -7.08 -33.49 19.40
N ASP A 633 -7.39 -32.51 20.23
CA ASP A 633 -7.14 -31.11 19.95
C ASP A 633 -5.64 -30.82 19.84
N SER A 634 -5.31 -29.82 19.05
CA SER A 634 -3.91 -29.52 18.79
C SER A 634 -3.62 -28.08 18.39
N VAL A 635 -2.38 -27.69 18.64
CA VAL A 635 -1.80 -26.47 18.08
C VAL A 635 -0.48 -26.83 17.42
N PHE A 636 -0.31 -26.44 16.16
CA PHE A 636 0.96 -26.54 15.44
C PHE A 636 1.72 -25.22 15.56
N LEU A 637 2.96 -25.30 16.05
CA LEU A 637 3.88 -24.18 16.14
C LEU A 637 4.84 -24.26 14.96
N ALA A 638 4.63 -23.45 13.92
CA ALA A 638 5.51 -23.40 12.76
C ALA A 638 6.92 -23.00 13.18
N HIS A 639 7.93 -23.61 12.57
CA HIS A 639 9.37 -23.38 12.80
C HIS A 639 9.89 -23.70 14.22
N ALA A 640 9.01 -23.96 15.19
CA ALA A 640 9.40 -24.33 16.54
C ALA A 640 9.96 -25.76 16.58
N THR A 641 11.08 -25.94 17.30
CA THR A 641 11.72 -27.26 17.46
C THR A 641 11.57 -27.84 18.87
N LYS A 642 11.23 -26.99 19.84
CA LYS A 642 11.03 -27.37 21.25
C LYS A 642 10.13 -26.35 21.95
N LEU A 643 9.49 -26.80 23.03
CA LEU A 643 8.69 -25.96 23.92
C LEU A 643 9.21 -26.15 25.36
N ALA A 644 9.52 -25.06 26.08
CA ALA A 644 9.93 -25.16 27.47
C ALA A 644 8.72 -25.13 28.41
N ALA A 645 8.86 -25.67 29.63
CA ALA A 645 7.81 -25.60 30.64
C ALA A 645 7.39 -24.15 30.98
N ALA A 646 8.32 -23.19 30.88
CA ALA A 646 8.06 -21.76 31.09
C ALA A 646 7.29 -21.08 29.95
N ASP A 647 7.13 -21.76 28.81
CA ASP A 647 6.33 -21.30 27.68
C ASP A 647 4.86 -21.72 27.80
N MET A 648 4.55 -22.57 28.78
CA MET A 648 3.20 -23.06 29.04
C MET A 648 2.66 -22.49 30.35
N LEU A 649 1.44 -21.98 30.30
CA LEU A 649 0.67 -21.53 31.44
C LEU A 649 -0.55 -22.45 31.59
N PHE A 650 -0.88 -22.81 32.84
CA PHE A 650 -2.05 -23.63 33.16
C PHE A 650 -2.93 -22.86 34.13
N ALA A 651 -4.23 -22.81 33.87
CA ALA A 651 -5.21 -22.04 34.64
C ALA A 651 -6.46 -22.85 34.99
#